data_AF-A0A812HUK1-F1
#
_entry.id   AF-A0A812HUK1-F1
#
_cell.length_a   1.000
_cell.length_b   1.000
_cell.length_c   1.000
_cell.angle_alpha   90.00
_cell.angle_beta   90.00
_cell.angle_gamma   90.00
#
_symmetry.space_group_name_H-M   'P 1'
#
loop_
_entity.id
_entity.type
_entity.pdbx_description
1 polymer ?
#
loop_
_entity_poly.entity_id
_entity_poly.type
_entity_poly.pdbx_seq_one_letter_code
_entity_poly.pdbx_strand_id
1 'polypeptide(L)'
;MRICFQRFSSEDNDLYRGQVHEVLTHLCYVPVSEDKATAIAKDTNEFSTLDFQDFCDFVERYMQYEREVVRVKLEEWTAREKDEDDSAPDPIAEVRGFLKSLGIVCLKDVAEEIITLGGLSGHSCARPEELLRCLAAYRAREGFTKAEIDRIQEAFLSLEAEPQPKTAADMRSERHIKAGQLCIGLLKIAGLYCAEHLRELLDRMEETIEGEKITPFCFYEFLVCARRLRDAMLLTASEEFDNVDADEDGIVEAEELREFCKPLGFALSGEEWEELVEEQSLGDEDVEFQDAWNFLQAVQKRNGFTLDEQQELSEAFDRFSDKSGELENLKVKDLLTYLGFETGVDDVQDMVSRVDFNGSKTMDRHEFLRLMRLQREVTLASYTATYARNRLFARGGAPPNEIERVLVATKLHPNVHILDQALSLVEESGEYDRESTQSLQFEGFLKVADYCRKTIPIYNRRHANFQLDQIDDLRKSFESQDVEKKGHISIGSFLSLLADTSLAVNTVAGRARMYEQLERSREAAFDAGVSKEEVGNPNTPRVRFLPMIHFVRETVKIHDDAVFEREDAALKEVTFSKEEVQQFRDLFAALVKQHQAEESSKPVSPERPTAGRRMSAVQAAQVLAEAEEALREQRLKELTLGSVIKRLTKVDRVPASDIIKMVTKMGIQVTGIIRQQLFERCLNYSDKPDQGMDFAGFLQLMQWMVGTNFGNILSAAEKTVKSEGLRSDGTSAAAVPGPPSGKFGHMMSANVRSRLAETVLGCFFDALCECTAGNTLAEPAKVSGSGGTGTVQVREFHKLRLLSMEAVNA
;
A
#
# COMPACT_ATOMS: atom_id res chain seq x y z
N MET A 1 -26.77 -36.01 15.09
CA MET A 1 -26.79 -37.02 14.01
C MET A 1 -27.67 -36.63 12.82
N ARG A 2 -29.01 -36.63 12.91
CA ARG A 2 -29.86 -36.37 11.72
C ARG A 2 -29.67 -34.99 11.07
N ILE A 3 -29.57 -33.93 11.86
CA ILE A 3 -29.27 -32.57 11.39
C ILE A 3 -27.91 -32.56 10.66
N CYS A 4 -26.87 -33.10 11.30
CA CYS A 4 -25.54 -33.21 10.71
C CYS A 4 -25.52 -34.04 9.42
N PHE A 5 -26.19 -35.20 9.37
CA PHE A 5 -26.30 -36.00 8.15
C PHE A 5 -26.92 -35.20 7.00
N GLN A 6 -27.98 -34.44 7.27
CA GLN A 6 -28.63 -33.60 6.25
C GLN A 6 -27.73 -32.46 5.75
N ARG A 7 -26.79 -31.98 6.58
CA ARG A 7 -25.82 -30.95 6.22
C ARG A 7 -24.77 -31.44 5.22
N PHE A 8 -24.23 -32.63 5.48
CA PHE A 8 -23.11 -33.19 4.73
C PHE A 8 -23.53 -34.19 3.64
N SER A 9 -24.81 -34.57 3.58
CA SER A 9 -25.30 -35.45 2.51
C SER A 9 -25.48 -34.69 1.19
N SER A 10 -25.17 -35.40 0.10
CA SER A 10 -25.39 -34.96 -1.27
C SER A 10 -26.88 -34.78 -1.60
N GLU A 11 -27.18 -34.31 -2.81
CA GLU A 11 -28.57 -34.17 -3.30
C GLU A 11 -29.37 -35.48 -3.23
N ASP A 12 -28.69 -36.61 -3.39
CA ASP A 12 -29.26 -37.96 -3.33
C ASP A 12 -29.53 -38.44 -1.88
N ASN A 13 -29.23 -37.62 -0.87
CA ASN A 13 -29.26 -37.92 0.57
C ASN A 13 -28.29 -39.01 1.01
N ASP A 14 -27.13 -39.06 0.35
CA ASP A 14 -26.03 -39.96 0.66
C ASP A 14 -24.80 -39.15 1.11
N LEU A 15 -24.12 -39.60 2.16
CA LEU A 15 -22.88 -39.00 2.68
C LEU A 15 -21.65 -39.67 2.06
N TYR A 16 -20.70 -38.92 1.52
CA TYR A 16 -19.48 -39.53 0.98
C TYR A 16 -18.53 -40.00 2.08
N ARG A 17 -17.91 -41.16 1.88
CA ARG A 17 -16.97 -41.75 2.85
C ARG A 17 -15.80 -40.81 3.17
N GLY A 18 -15.31 -40.02 2.22
CA GLY A 18 -14.23 -39.06 2.47
C GLY A 18 -14.59 -37.97 3.49
N GLN A 19 -15.88 -37.73 3.73
CA GLN A 19 -16.36 -36.64 4.58
C GLN A 19 -16.59 -37.08 6.03
N VAL A 20 -16.44 -38.37 6.33
CA VAL A 20 -16.80 -38.92 7.66
C VAL A 20 -15.94 -38.37 8.78
N HIS A 21 -14.67 -38.03 8.52
CA HIS A 21 -13.80 -37.42 9.51
C HIS A 21 -14.30 -36.03 9.91
N GLU A 22 -14.66 -35.20 8.94
CA GLU A 22 -15.22 -33.86 9.16
C GLU A 22 -16.57 -33.92 9.91
N VAL A 23 -17.41 -34.90 9.58
CA VAL A 23 -18.68 -35.13 10.29
C VAL A 23 -18.46 -35.51 11.76
N LEU A 24 -17.46 -36.32 12.07
CA LEU A 24 -17.13 -36.68 13.45
C LEU A 24 -16.62 -35.47 14.25
N THR A 25 -15.78 -34.64 13.64
CA THR A 25 -15.32 -33.37 14.21
C THR A 25 -16.49 -32.42 14.49
N HIS A 26 -17.47 -32.36 13.57
CA HIS A 26 -18.70 -31.59 13.75
C HIS A 26 -19.53 -32.10 14.95
N LEU A 27 -19.59 -33.41 15.17
CA LEU A 27 -20.34 -34.03 16.27
C LEU A 27 -19.62 -34.03 17.64
N CYS A 28 -18.46 -33.35 17.75
CA CYS A 28 -17.71 -33.22 19.02
C CYS A 28 -17.18 -34.57 19.57
N TYR A 29 -16.88 -35.50 18.66
CA TYR A 29 -16.15 -36.72 19.01
C TYR A 29 -14.65 -36.43 19.17
N VAL A 30 -13.95 -37.24 19.97
CA VAL A 30 -12.50 -37.14 20.16
C VAL A 30 -11.80 -37.22 18.80
N PRO A 31 -10.90 -36.28 18.49
CA PRO A 31 -10.20 -36.24 17.21
C PRO A 31 -9.31 -37.48 17.03
N VAL A 32 -9.41 -38.13 15.87
CA VAL A 32 -8.58 -39.27 15.46
C VAL A 32 -8.16 -39.09 14.01
N SER A 33 -7.15 -39.82 13.55
CA SER A 33 -6.69 -39.70 12.16
C SER A 33 -7.81 -39.98 11.14
N GLU A 34 -7.80 -39.20 10.07
CA GLU A 34 -8.73 -39.34 8.94
C GLU A 34 -8.71 -40.77 8.36
N ASP A 35 -7.52 -41.38 8.26
CA ASP A 35 -7.33 -42.76 7.85
C ASP A 35 -8.14 -43.74 8.70
N LYS A 36 -8.17 -43.50 10.02
CA LYS A 36 -8.86 -44.39 10.95
C LYS A 36 -10.38 -44.22 10.85
N ALA A 37 -10.87 -42.98 10.76
CA ALA A 37 -12.29 -42.70 10.54
C ALA A 37 -12.78 -43.34 9.23
N THR A 38 -12.01 -43.19 8.15
CA THR A 38 -12.30 -43.77 6.84
C THR A 38 -12.27 -45.30 6.86
N ALA A 39 -11.35 -45.91 7.59
CA ALA A 39 -11.29 -47.35 7.78
C ALA A 39 -12.54 -47.89 8.49
N ILE A 40 -13.00 -47.24 9.57
CA ILE A 40 -14.22 -47.63 10.29
C ILE A 40 -15.45 -47.47 9.40
N ALA A 41 -15.51 -46.41 8.59
CA ALA A 41 -16.59 -46.22 7.62
C ALA A 41 -16.58 -47.32 6.54
N LYS A 42 -15.40 -47.72 6.05
CA LYS A 42 -15.24 -48.83 5.10
C LYS A 42 -15.64 -50.18 5.69
N ASP A 43 -15.33 -50.42 6.96
CA ASP A 43 -15.73 -51.64 7.68
C ASP A 43 -17.25 -51.67 7.97
N THR A 44 -17.89 -50.50 7.99
CA THR A 44 -19.34 -50.37 8.12
C THR A 44 -20.05 -50.68 6.81
N ASN A 45 -19.59 -50.07 5.72
CA ASN A 45 -20.17 -50.21 4.40
C ASN A 45 -19.06 -50.18 3.33
N GLU A 46 -19.08 -51.14 2.40
CA GLU A 46 -18.14 -51.25 1.28
C GLU A 46 -18.32 -50.15 0.22
N PHE A 47 -19.49 -49.51 0.14
CA PHE A 47 -19.80 -48.45 -0.81
C PHE A 47 -19.10 -47.11 -0.47
N SER A 48 -18.84 -46.31 -1.50
CA SER A 48 -18.20 -44.99 -1.36
C SER A 48 -19.09 -43.95 -0.68
N THR A 49 -20.37 -44.25 -0.51
CA THR A 49 -21.38 -43.41 0.13
C THR A 49 -22.09 -44.18 1.25
N LEU A 50 -22.64 -43.42 2.20
CA LEU A 50 -23.38 -43.90 3.36
C LEU A 50 -24.78 -43.28 3.33
N ASP A 51 -25.82 -44.11 3.36
CA ASP A 51 -27.17 -43.61 3.62
C ASP A 51 -27.33 -43.25 5.11
N PHE A 52 -28.51 -42.77 5.52
CA PHE A 52 -28.70 -42.37 6.92
C PHE A 52 -28.56 -43.53 7.92
N GLN A 53 -28.94 -44.75 7.53
CA GLN A 53 -28.83 -45.91 8.40
C GLN A 53 -27.37 -46.36 8.51
N ASP A 54 -26.66 -46.45 7.38
CA ASP A 54 -25.24 -46.73 7.33
C ASP A 54 -24.43 -45.70 8.12
N PHE A 55 -24.84 -44.43 8.06
CA PHE A 55 -24.25 -43.36 8.86
C PHE A 55 -24.48 -43.58 10.36
N CYS A 56 -25.69 -43.95 10.78
CA CYS A 56 -25.95 -44.29 12.19
C CYS A 56 -25.08 -45.48 12.64
N ASP A 57 -25.03 -46.53 11.84
CA ASP A 57 -24.23 -47.73 12.10
C ASP A 57 -22.73 -47.42 12.15
N PHE A 58 -22.26 -46.47 11.32
CA PHE A 58 -20.88 -45.99 11.31
C PHE A 58 -20.58 -45.23 12.61
N VAL A 59 -21.43 -44.28 12.98
CA VAL A 59 -21.28 -43.49 14.21
C VAL A 59 -21.30 -44.42 15.42
N GLU A 60 -22.16 -45.43 15.47
CA GLU A 60 -22.18 -46.41 16.56
C GLU A 60 -20.87 -47.20 16.67
N ARG A 61 -20.31 -47.68 15.55
CA ARG A 61 -18.99 -48.34 15.55
C ARG A 61 -17.88 -47.39 15.97
N TYR A 62 -17.93 -46.14 15.50
CA TYR A 62 -16.96 -45.12 15.89
C TYR A 62 -17.05 -44.82 17.39
N MET A 63 -18.26 -44.73 17.95
CA MET A 63 -18.45 -44.53 19.40
C MET A 63 -17.83 -45.65 20.23
N GLN A 64 -17.85 -46.89 19.75
CA GLN A 64 -17.16 -48.00 20.43
C GLN A 64 -15.64 -47.81 20.40
N TYR A 65 -15.10 -47.37 19.25
CA TYR A 65 -13.69 -47.07 19.11
C TYR A 65 -13.25 -45.87 19.99
N GLU A 66 -14.01 -44.77 19.97
CA GLU A 66 -13.76 -43.61 20.84
C GLU A 66 -13.74 -44.02 22.32
N ARG A 67 -14.70 -44.83 22.77
CA ARG A 67 -14.74 -45.31 24.15
C ARG A 67 -13.46 -46.05 24.53
N GLU A 68 -12.89 -46.83 23.62
CA GLU A 68 -11.61 -47.51 23.84
C GLU A 68 -10.46 -46.52 23.95
N VAL A 69 -10.39 -45.52 23.05
CA VAL A 69 -9.37 -44.46 23.08
C VAL A 69 -9.43 -43.69 24.40
N VAL A 70 -10.63 -43.24 24.80
CA VAL A 70 -10.83 -42.52 26.06
C VAL A 70 -10.47 -43.42 27.25
N ARG A 71 -10.82 -44.71 27.23
CA ARG A 71 -10.46 -45.64 28.30
C ARG A 71 -8.94 -45.79 28.46
N VAL A 72 -8.22 -45.98 27.35
CA VAL A 72 -6.75 -46.08 27.37
C VAL A 72 -6.14 -44.79 27.92
N LYS A 73 -6.59 -43.63 27.46
CA LYS A 73 -6.10 -42.34 27.96
C LYS A 73 -6.40 -42.13 29.45
N LEU A 74 -7.54 -42.60 29.91
CA LEU A 74 -7.94 -42.55 31.31
C LEU A 74 -7.07 -43.47 32.19
N GLU A 75 -6.77 -44.68 31.71
CA GLU A 75 -5.85 -45.61 32.37
C GLU A 75 -4.43 -45.02 32.44
N GLU A 76 -3.92 -44.45 31.35
CA GLU A 76 -2.64 -43.73 31.30
C GLU A 76 -2.61 -42.55 32.29
N TRP A 77 -3.65 -41.70 32.28
CA TRP A 77 -3.75 -40.53 33.16
C TRP A 77 -3.79 -40.89 34.64
N THR A 78 -4.54 -41.94 35.00
CA THR A 78 -4.69 -42.35 36.40
C THR A 78 -3.50 -43.16 36.93
N ALA A 79 -2.69 -43.75 36.03
CA ALA A 79 -1.49 -44.50 36.38
C ALA A 79 -0.24 -43.62 36.57
N ARG A 80 -0.32 -42.31 36.29
CA ARG A 80 0.82 -41.39 36.46
C ARG A 80 1.31 -41.36 37.91
N GLU A 81 2.62 -41.39 38.12
CA GLU A 81 3.20 -41.17 39.44
C GLU A 81 2.84 -39.74 39.87
N LYS A 82 2.25 -39.60 41.06
CA LYS A 82 1.97 -38.29 41.67
C LYS A 82 3.19 -37.93 42.50
N ASP A 83 3.72 -36.72 42.33
CA ASP A 83 4.86 -36.25 43.08
C ASP A 83 4.62 -36.40 44.59
N GLU A 84 5.63 -36.88 45.32
CA GLU A 84 5.53 -37.26 46.74
C GLU A 84 5.21 -36.08 47.68
N ASP A 85 5.24 -34.83 47.19
CA ASP A 85 5.15 -33.64 48.04
C ASP A 85 3.76 -32.98 48.14
N ASP A 86 2.75 -33.43 47.39
CA ASP A 86 1.63 -32.52 47.13
C ASP A 86 0.34 -32.73 47.92
N SER A 87 -0.31 -31.59 48.17
CA SER A 87 -1.65 -31.44 48.71
C SER A 87 -2.69 -32.24 47.91
N ALA A 88 -3.93 -32.31 48.41
CA ALA A 88 -5.02 -32.90 47.64
C ALA A 88 -5.04 -32.30 46.21
N PRO A 89 -5.03 -33.13 45.15
CA PRO A 89 -4.85 -32.66 43.78
C PRO A 89 -5.97 -31.68 43.41
N ASP A 90 -5.58 -30.54 42.85
CA ASP A 90 -6.52 -29.51 42.40
C ASP A 90 -7.50 -30.11 41.37
N PRO A 91 -8.82 -30.14 41.66
CA PRO A 91 -9.80 -30.70 40.75
C PRO A 91 -9.81 -30.03 39.37
N ILE A 92 -9.50 -28.74 39.30
CA ILE A 92 -9.51 -27.97 38.06
C ILE A 92 -8.33 -28.39 37.18
N ALA A 93 -7.12 -28.39 37.74
CA ALA A 93 -5.91 -28.86 37.05
C ALA A 93 -6.05 -30.31 36.55
N GLU A 94 -6.61 -31.21 37.36
CA GLU A 94 -6.83 -32.62 36.97
C GLU A 94 -7.76 -32.74 35.74
N VAL A 95 -8.87 -32.00 35.73
CA VAL A 95 -9.82 -32.01 34.61
C VAL A 95 -9.20 -31.39 33.36
N ARG A 96 -8.52 -30.24 33.48
CA ARG A 96 -7.85 -29.57 32.36
C ARG A 96 -6.77 -30.46 31.75
N GLY A 97 -5.92 -31.06 32.58
CA GLY A 97 -4.87 -31.96 32.14
C GLY A 97 -5.40 -33.19 31.41
N PHE A 98 -6.43 -33.84 31.97
CA PHE A 98 -7.06 -34.97 31.29
C PHE A 98 -7.66 -34.57 29.93
N LEU A 99 -8.33 -33.42 29.84
CA LEU A 99 -8.85 -32.92 28.57
C LEU A 99 -7.72 -32.58 27.57
N LYS A 100 -6.61 -31.97 28.02
CA LYS A 100 -5.41 -31.72 27.18
C LYS A 100 -4.88 -33.05 26.61
N SER A 101 -4.88 -34.13 27.39
CA SER A 101 -4.47 -35.47 26.92
C SER A 101 -5.35 -36.06 25.81
N LEU A 102 -6.59 -35.57 25.68
CA LEU A 102 -7.53 -35.91 24.61
C LEU A 102 -7.47 -34.92 23.43
N GLY A 103 -6.56 -33.95 23.46
CA GLY A 103 -6.46 -32.88 22.46
C GLY A 103 -7.47 -31.75 22.64
N ILE A 104 -8.05 -31.60 23.84
CA ILE A 104 -9.04 -30.56 24.15
C ILE A 104 -8.39 -29.52 25.08
N VAL A 105 -8.16 -28.31 24.57
CA VAL A 105 -7.69 -27.18 25.38
C VAL A 105 -8.87 -26.60 26.17
N CYS A 106 -8.85 -26.77 27.48
CA CYS A 106 -9.92 -26.34 28.37
C CYS A 106 -9.48 -25.18 29.27
N LEU A 107 -10.19 -24.05 29.14
CA LEU A 107 -10.04 -22.87 29.98
C LEU A 107 -10.50 -23.15 31.42
N LYS A 108 -9.95 -22.41 32.39
CA LYS A 108 -10.21 -22.59 33.82
C LYS A 108 -11.68 -22.39 34.17
N ASP A 109 -12.27 -21.29 33.71
CA ASP A 109 -13.67 -20.96 33.97
C ASP A 109 -14.63 -22.03 33.40
N VAL A 110 -14.27 -22.60 32.24
CA VAL A 110 -15.01 -23.71 31.63
C VAL A 110 -14.88 -24.96 32.49
N ALA A 111 -13.68 -25.29 32.96
CA ALA A 111 -13.41 -26.42 33.83
C ALA A 111 -14.24 -26.34 35.14
N GLU A 112 -14.29 -25.17 35.77
CA GLU A 112 -15.10 -24.93 36.97
C GLU A 112 -16.60 -25.17 36.73
N GLU A 113 -17.13 -24.70 35.59
CA GLU A 113 -18.53 -24.88 35.27
C GLU A 113 -18.86 -26.34 34.93
N ILE A 114 -18.00 -27.06 34.20
CA ILE A 114 -18.25 -28.48 33.87
C ILE A 114 -18.12 -29.38 35.11
N ILE A 115 -17.24 -29.07 36.06
CA ILE A 115 -17.17 -29.76 37.36
C ILE A 115 -18.49 -29.57 38.12
N THR A 116 -19.00 -28.34 38.12
CA THR A 116 -20.28 -28.00 38.76
C THR A 116 -21.45 -28.71 38.07
N LEU A 117 -21.49 -28.71 36.74
CA LEU A 117 -22.52 -29.38 35.95
C LEU A 117 -22.46 -30.91 36.09
N GLY A 118 -21.27 -31.47 36.26
CA GLY A 118 -21.04 -32.89 36.55
C GLY A 118 -21.44 -33.32 37.97
N GLY A 119 -21.83 -32.37 38.82
CA GLY A 119 -22.19 -32.61 40.23
C GLY A 119 -20.98 -32.97 41.10
N LEU A 120 -19.82 -32.40 40.79
CA LEU A 120 -18.54 -32.70 41.43
C LEU A 120 -17.96 -31.50 42.21
N SER A 121 -18.75 -30.47 42.47
CA SER A 121 -18.32 -29.30 43.25
C SER A 121 -17.80 -29.70 44.64
N GLY A 122 -16.57 -29.32 44.96
CA GLY A 122 -15.93 -29.65 46.24
C GLY A 122 -15.44 -31.11 46.35
N HIS A 123 -15.42 -31.86 45.26
CA HIS A 123 -14.83 -33.20 45.18
C HIS A 123 -13.48 -33.17 44.46
N SER A 124 -12.57 -34.09 44.83
CA SER A 124 -11.43 -34.42 43.99
C SER A 124 -11.95 -34.97 42.66
N CYS A 125 -11.39 -34.52 41.54
CA CYS A 125 -11.78 -34.97 40.19
C CYS A 125 -10.69 -35.87 39.59
N ALA A 126 -10.28 -36.90 40.33
CA ALA A 126 -9.16 -37.76 39.95
C ALA A 126 -9.59 -39.18 39.53
N ARG A 127 -10.85 -39.57 39.78
CA ARG A 127 -11.31 -40.92 39.43
C ARG A 127 -11.80 -41.02 37.98
N PRO A 128 -11.67 -42.21 37.36
CA PRO A 128 -12.22 -42.49 36.03
C PRO A 128 -13.67 -42.01 35.82
N GLU A 129 -14.57 -42.31 36.76
CA GLU A 129 -15.99 -41.98 36.63
C GLU A 129 -16.25 -40.48 36.75
N GLU A 130 -15.41 -39.76 37.50
CA GLU A 130 -15.51 -38.31 37.70
C GLU A 130 -15.05 -37.58 36.44
N LEU A 131 -13.90 -37.97 35.87
CA LEU A 131 -13.37 -37.43 34.61
C LEU A 131 -14.32 -37.68 33.43
N LEU A 132 -14.96 -38.85 33.37
CA LEU A 132 -16.00 -39.13 32.35
C LEU A 132 -17.25 -38.24 32.50
N ARG A 133 -17.64 -37.89 33.73
CA ARG A 133 -18.73 -36.92 33.96
C ARG A 133 -18.33 -35.53 33.49
N CYS A 134 -17.09 -35.10 33.74
CA CYS A 134 -16.59 -33.82 33.24
C CYS A 134 -16.57 -33.79 31.70
N LEU A 135 -16.10 -34.85 31.04
CA LEU A 135 -16.14 -34.95 29.58
C LEU A 135 -17.58 -34.90 29.03
N ALA A 136 -18.52 -35.57 29.69
CA ALA A 136 -19.94 -35.50 29.31
C ALA A 136 -20.53 -34.11 29.52
N ALA A 137 -20.18 -33.42 30.61
CA ALA A 137 -20.59 -32.05 30.89
C ALA A 137 -20.01 -31.06 29.87
N TYR A 138 -18.73 -31.22 29.50
CA TYR A 138 -18.09 -30.46 28.43
C TYR A 138 -18.84 -30.60 27.10
N ARG A 139 -19.14 -31.84 26.68
CA ARG A 139 -19.92 -32.11 25.45
C ARG A 139 -21.32 -31.51 25.48
N ALA A 140 -22.00 -31.58 26.63
CA ALA A 140 -23.35 -31.04 26.78
C ALA A 140 -23.41 -29.50 26.59
N ARG A 141 -22.28 -28.83 26.79
CA ARG A 141 -22.11 -27.38 26.65
C ARG A 141 -21.29 -26.96 25.44
N GLU A 142 -20.89 -27.92 24.60
CA GLU A 142 -19.98 -27.69 23.47
C GLU A 142 -18.72 -26.90 23.90
N GLY A 143 -18.22 -27.14 25.12
CA GLY A 143 -17.06 -26.47 25.69
C GLY A 143 -17.28 -25.03 26.18
N PHE A 144 -18.49 -24.48 26.10
CA PHE A 144 -18.77 -23.11 26.56
C PHE A 144 -19.33 -23.07 27.98
N THR A 145 -19.04 -21.98 28.69
CA THR A 145 -19.79 -21.61 29.89
C THR A 145 -21.24 -21.28 29.55
N LYS A 146 -22.16 -21.36 30.52
CA LYS A 146 -23.56 -20.94 30.31
C LYS A 146 -23.65 -19.47 29.91
N ALA A 147 -22.81 -18.62 30.51
CA ALA A 147 -22.77 -17.20 30.18
C ALA A 147 -22.32 -16.96 28.73
N GLU A 148 -21.34 -17.73 28.24
CA GLU A 148 -20.95 -17.70 26.82
C GLU A 148 -22.08 -18.19 25.90
N ILE A 149 -22.76 -19.29 26.24
CA ILE A 149 -23.88 -19.81 25.45
C ILE A 149 -24.99 -18.76 25.35
N ASP A 150 -25.32 -18.08 26.45
CA ASP A 150 -26.33 -17.03 26.47
C ASP A 150 -25.92 -15.86 25.53
N ARG A 151 -24.64 -15.44 25.54
CA ARG A 151 -24.10 -14.43 24.60
C ARG A 151 -24.12 -14.89 23.14
N ILE A 152 -23.73 -16.14 22.87
CA ILE A 152 -23.75 -16.73 21.53
C ILE A 152 -25.20 -16.81 21.02
N GLN A 153 -26.15 -17.13 21.90
CA GLN A 153 -27.57 -17.14 21.59
C GLN A 153 -28.08 -15.73 21.26
N GLU A 154 -27.71 -14.71 22.04
CA GLU A 154 -28.03 -13.32 21.73
C GLU A 154 -27.46 -12.89 20.36
N ALA A 155 -26.21 -13.24 20.07
CA ALA A 155 -25.59 -12.98 18.77
C ALA A 155 -26.37 -13.65 17.63
N PHE A 156 -26.70 -14.94 17.77
CA PHE A 156 -27.50 -15.69 16.79
C PHE A 156 -28.87 -15.02 16.55
N LEU A 157 -29.58 -14.65 17.61
CA LEU A 157 -30.88 -14.00 17.53
C LEU A 157 -30.81 -12.61 16.88
N SER A 158 -29.69 -11.90 17.04
CA SER A 158 -29.49 -10.56 16.46
C SER A 158 -29.29 -10.55 14.95
N LEU A 159 -28.95 -11.69 14.34
CA LEU A 159 -28.68 -11.81 12.90
C LEU A 159 -29.98 -11.92 12.08
N GLU A 160 -31.12 -12.06 12.73
CA GLU A 160 -32.41 -12.17 12.07
C GLU A 160 -32.86 -10.81 11.52
N ALA A 161 -33.12 -10.73 10.21
CA ALA A 161 -33.97 -9.67 9.67
C ALA A 161 -35.40 -9.94 10.14
N GLU A 162 -36.00 -9.01 10.90
CA GLU A 162 -37.32 -9.14 11.54
C GLU A 162 -38.34 -9.96 10.72
N PRO A 163 -38.70 -11.18 11.14
CA PRO A 163 -39.93 -11.80 10.70
C PRO A 163 -41.01 -11.42 11.71
N GLN A 164 -41.98 -10.59 11.29
CA GLN A 164 -43.25 -10.50 12.03
C GLN A 164 -43.86 -11.92 12.10
N PRO A 165 -44.05 -12.51 13.29
CA PRO A 165 -44.67 -13.82 13.39
C PRO A 165 -46.11 -13.72 12.88
N LYS A 166 -46.40 -14.35 11.74
CA LYS A 166 -47.75 -14.32 11.16
C LYS A 166 -48.70 -15.27 11.89
N THR A 167 -48.17 -16.30 12.60
CA THR A 167 -48.98 -17.27 13.35
C THR A 167 -48.30 -17.83 14.61
N ALA A 168 -49.09 -18.42 15.52
CA ALA A 168 -48.58 -19.14 16.70
C ALA A 168 -47.85 -20.45 16.37
N ALA A 169 -47.96 -20.95 15.13
CA ALA A 169 -47.21 -22.10 14.64
C ALA A 169 -45.78 -21.71 14.24
N ASP A 170 -45.58 -20.49 13.72
CA ASP A 170 -44.25 -19.94 13.38
C ASP A 170 -43.37 -19.76 14.63
N MET A 171 -43.99 -19.52 15.80
CA MET A 171 -43.27 -19.47 17.08
C MET A 171 -42.63 -20.81 17.49
N ARG A 172 -43.05 -21.94 16.89
CA ARG A 172 -42.51 -23.28 17.18
C ARG A 172 -41.52 -23.79 16.14
N SER A 173 -41.35 -23.10 15.00
CA SER A 173 -40.30 -23.46 14.06
C SER A 173 -38.94 -23.05 14.63
N GLU A 174 -37.95 -23.94 14.59
CA GLU A 174 -36.58 -23.58 14.93
C GLU A 174 -36.15 -22.37 14.08
N ARG A 175 -35.51 -21.40 14.73
CA ARG A 175 -34.96 -20.22 14.06
C ARG A 175 -33.74 -20.63 13.25
N HIS A 176 -33.57 -20.05 12.07
CA HIS A 176 -32.46 -20.37 11.18
C HIS A 176 -31.82 -19.12 10.58
N ILE A 177 -30.50 -19.18 10.36
CA ILE A 177 -29.73 -18.15 9.66
C ILE A 177 -29.14 -18.70 8.35
N LYS A 178 -28.82 -17.81 7.40
CA LYS A 178 -28.16 -18.16 6.14
C LYS A 178 -26.63 -18.25 6.31
N ALA A 179 -25.95 -18.88 5.35
CA ALA A 179 -24.48 -18.99 5.36
C ALA A 179 -23.75 -17.63 5.48
N GLY A 180 -24.18 -16.60 4.74
CA GLY A 180 -23.60 -15.25 4.89
C GLY A 180 -23.79 -14.64 6.29
N GLN A 181 -24.87 -15.00 6.99
CA GLN A 181 -25.13 -14.55 8.37
C GLN A 181 -24.32 -15.36 9.39
N LEU A 182 -23.98 -16.62 9.10
CA LEU A 182 -23.09 -17.43 9.95
C LEU A 182 -21.74 -16.71 10.14
N CYS A 183 -21.13 -16.25 9.05
CA CYS A 183 -19.85 -15.55 9.08
C CYS A 183 -19.91 -14.29 9.96
N ILE A 184 -20.92 -13.46 9.74
CA ILE A 184 -21.16 -12.23 10.52
C ILE A 184 -21.36 -12.56 12.00
N GLY A 185 -22.13 -13.61 12.29
CA GLY A 185 -22.38 -14.06 13.66
C GLY A 185 -21.13 -14.56 14.38
N LEU A 186 -20.30 -15.35 13.70
CA LEU A 186 -19.05 -15.88 14.24
C LEU A 186 -18.02 -14.77 14.47
N LEU A 187 -17.89 -13.83 13.54
CA LEU A 187 -17.06 -12.63 13.72
C LEU A 187 -17.54 -11.77 14.90
N LYS A 188 -18.85 -11.67 15.12
CA LYS A 188 -19.43 -10.91 16.24
C LYS A 188 -19.08 -11.51 17.61
N ILE A 189 -18.95 -12.84 17.71
CA ILE A 189 -18.63 -13.51 18.98
C ILE A 189 -17.12 -13.66 19.23
N ALA A 190 -16.33 -13.89 18.17
CA ALA A 190 -14.90 -14.19 18.28
C ALA A 190 -13.99 -13.01 17.89
N GLY A 191 -14.54 -11.92 17.34
CA GLY A 191 -13.80 -10.75 16.89
C GLY A 191 -13.13 -10.94 15.52
N LEU A 192 -12.48 -9.90 15.02
CA LEU A 192 -11.85 -9.90 13.68
C LEU A 192 -10.62 -10.80 13.56
N TYR A 193 -9.97 -11.11 14.68
CA TYR A 193 -8.75 -11.92 14.71
C TYR A 193 -9.01 -13.40 14.44
N CYS A 194 -10.27 -13.85 14.55
CA CYS A 194 -10.65 -15.21 14.18
C CYS A 194 -10.74 -15.44 12.66
N ALA A 195 -10.61 -14.39 11.84
CA ALA A 195 -11.04 -14.45 10.45
C ALA A 195 -10.25 -15.42 9.57
N GLU A 196 -8.96 -15.65 9.86
CA GLU A 196 -8.16 -16.65 9.15
C GLU A 196 -8.67 -18.06 9.49
N HIS A 197 -8.83 -18.39 10.77
CA HIS A 197 -9.43 -19.65 11.20
C HIS A 197 -10.88 -19.82 10.72
N LEU A 198 -11.65 -18.73 10.65
CA LEU A 198 -13.01 -18.74 10.11
C LEU A 198 -12.99 -19.07 8.62
N ARG A 199 -12.08 -18.48 7.85
CA ARG A 199 -11.92 -18.80 6.42
C ARG A 199 -11.58 -20.28 6.24
N GLU A 200 -10.59 -20.79 6.98
CA GLU A 200 -10.24 -22.22 6.94
C GLU A 200 -11.38 -23.15 7.37
N LEU A 201 -12.21 -22.73 8.32
CA LEU A 201 -13.39 -23.47 8.74
C LEU A 201 -14.44 -23.50 7.62
N LEU A 202 -14.68 -22.36 6.98
CA LEU A 202 -15.64 -22.23 5.88
C LEU A 202 -15.17 -22.98 4.63
N ASP A 203 -13.90 -22.88 4.27
CA ASP A 203 -13.31 -23.58 3.12
C ASP A 203 -13.46 -25.11 3.31
N ARG A 204 -13.15 -25.62 4.50
CA ARG A 204 -13.36 -27.05 4.84
C ARG A 204 -14.83 -27.46 4.78
N MET A 205 -15.73 -26.58 5.18
CA MET A 205 -17.18 -26.82 5.09
C MET A 205 -17.69 -26.74 3.64
N GLU A 206 -17.15 -25.87 2.80
CA GLU A 206 -17.54 -25.73 1.39
C GLU A 206 -17.02 -26.90 0.54
N GLU A 207 -15.77 -27.32 0.75
CA GLU A 207 -15.19 -28.53 0.13
C GLU A 207 -16.00 -29.80 0.45
N THR A 208 -16.70 -29.82 1.59
CA THR A 208 -17.52 -30.96 2.03
C THR A 208 -19.01 -30.85 1.70
N ILE A 209 -19.52 -29.72 1.18
CA ILE A 209 -20.91 -29.60 0.74
C ILE A 209 -20.95 -29.69 -0.79
N GLU A 210 -21.15 -30.90 -1.33
CA GLU A 210 -21.39 -31.08 -2.76
C GLU A 210 -22.83 -30.68 -3.13
N GLY A 211 -23.00 -29.53 -3.81
CA GLY A 211 -24.26 -29.12 -4.46
C GLY A 211 -24.85 -27.78 -3.96
N GLU A 212 -25.77 -27.18 -4.73
CA GLU A 212 -26.41 -25.87 -4.47
C GLU A 212 -27.33 -25.82 -3.23
N LYS A 213 -27.34 -26.88 -2.40
CA LYS A 213 -28.29 -27.05 -1.29
C LYS A 213 -27.84 -26.25 -0.06
N ILE A 214 -27.96 -24.92 -0.12
CA ILE A 214 -27.70 -24.02 1.01
C ILE A 214 -28.76 -24.25 2.08
N THR A 215 -28.49 -25.18 3.00
CA THR A 215 -29.37 -25.45 4.14
C THR A 215 -29.22 -24.34 5.19
N PRO A 216 -30.31 -23.79 5.73
CA PRO A 216 -30.22 -22.79 6.81
C PRO A 216 -29.59 -23.39 8.07
N PHE A 217 -28.87 -22.60 8.87
CA PHE A 217 -28.23 -23.02 10.12
C PHE A 217 -29.15 -22.81 11.32
N CYS A 218 -29.45 -23.86 12.08
CA CYS A 218 -30.12 -23.71 13.37
C CYS A 218 -29.13 -23.28 14.47
N PHE A 219 -29.64 -22.93 15.65
CA PHE A 219 -28.78 -22.49 16.77
C PHE A 219 -27.74 -23.54 17.19
N TYR A 220 -28.09 -24.83 17.17
CA TYR A 220 -27.15 -25.89 17.50
C TYR A 220 -25.97 -25.94 16.52
N GLU A 221 -26.24 -25.86 15.21
CA GLU A 221 -25.17 -25.83 14.20
C GLU A 221 -24.31 -24.56 14.32
N PHE A 222 -24.91 -23.42 14.65
CA PHE A 222 -24.18 -22.19 14.95
C PHE A 222 -23.24 -22.36 16.15
N LEU A 223 -23.72 -22.97 17.24
CA LEU A 223 -22.93 -23.27 18.44
C LEU A 223 -21.78 -24.23 18.14
N VAL A 224 -22.00 -25.26 17.31
CA VAL A 224 -20.94 -26.18 16.86
C VAL A 224 -19.88 -25.43 16.04
N CYS A 225 -20.28 -24.55 15.12
CA CYS A 225 -19.32 -23.75 14.35
C CYS A 225 -18.53 -22.80 15.27
N ALA A 226 -19.21 -22.18 16.25
CA ALA A 226 -18.57 -21.35 17.26
C ALA A 226 -17.55 -22.14 18.08
N ARG A 227 -17.88 -23.37 18.51
CA ARG A 227 -16.96 -24.27 19.22
C ARG A 227 -15.72 -24.53 18.37
N ARG A 228 -15.92 -24.99 17.12
CA ARG A 228 -14.80 -25.33 16.23
C ARG A 228 -13.87 -24.14 15.98
N LEU A 229 -14.44 -22.95 15.80
CA LEU A 229 -13.67 -21.73 15.65
C LEU A 229 -12.86 -21.41 16.92
N ARG A 230 -13.48 -21.51 18.10
CA ARG A 230 -12.78 -21.29 19.37
C ARG A 230 -11.70 -22.32 19.63
N ASP A 231 -11.98 -23.59 19.37
CA ASP A 231 -11.02 -24.69 19.54
C ASP A 231 -9.79 -24.49 18.65
N ALA A 232 -9.99 -24.06 17.39
CA ALA A 232 -8.87 -23.74 16.49
C ALA A 232 -8.02 -22.58 17.04
N MET A 233 -8.65 -21.50 17.50
CA MET A 233 -7.93 -20.36 18.07
C MET A 233 -7.18 -20.72 19.36
N LEU A 234 -7.82 -21.49 20.25
CA LEU A 234 -7.21 -21.94 21.50
C LEU A 234 -6.06 -22.90 21.26
N LEU A 235 -6.16 -23.77 20.25
CA LEU A 235 -5.09 -24.69 19.91
C LEU A 235 -3.86 -23.93 19.39
N THR A 236 -4.05 -22.99 18.45
CA THR A 236 -2.96 -22.14 17.96
C THR A 236 -2.32 -21.34 19.09
N ALA A 237 -3.11 -20.75 19.98
CA ALA A 237 -2.55 -20.07 21.15
C ALA A 237 -1.84 -21.05 22.11
N SER A 238 -2.39 -22.24 22.36
CA SER A 238 -1.75 -23.23 23.25
C SER A 238 -0.40 -23.70 22.70
N GLU A 239 -0.28 -23.87 21.39
CA GLU A 239 0.99 -24.23 20.75
C GLU A 239 2.04 -23.13 20.91
N GLU A 240 1.64 -21.86 20.76
CA GLU A 240 2.57 -20.73 20.96
C GLU A 240 2.91 -20.50 22.44
N PHE A 241 2.00 -20.84 23.36
CA PHE A 241 2.30 -20.82 24.79
C PHE A 241 3.30 -21.92 25.16
N ASP A 242 3.06 -23.15 24.70
CA ASP A 242 3.95 -24.29 24.91
C ASP A 242 5.36 -24.04 24.27
N ASN A 243 5.48 -23.18 23.25
CA ASN A 243 6.77 -22.77 22.68
C ASN A 243 7.59 -21.84 23.59
N VAL A 244 6.91 -21.12 24.48
CA VAL A 244 7.51 -20.13 25.39
C VAL A 244 7.78 -20.76 26.76
N ASP A 245 6.89 -21.65 27.21
CA ASP A 245 7.03 -22.50 28.40
C ASP A 245 8.14 -23.56 28.19
N ALA A 246 9.39 -23.15 28.42
CA ALA A 246 10.56 -23.95 28.08
C ALA A 246 10.80 -25.16 29.01
N ASP A 247 10.29 -25.12 30.24
CA ASP A 247 10.37 -26.21 31.22
C ASP A 247 9.09 -27.05 31.35
N GLU A 248 8.06 -26.73 30.55
CA GLU A 248 6.80 -27.47 30.42
C GLU A 248 6.03 -27.58 31.75
N ASP A 249 6.15 -26.56 32.61
CA ASP A 249 5.50 -26.54 33.92
C ASP A 249 4.08 -25.91 33.87
N GLY A 250 3.72 -25.31 32.72
CA GLY A 250 2.43 -24.67 32.46
C GLY A 250 2.34 -23.20 32.90
N ILE A 251 3.47 -22.60 33.29
CA ILE A 251 3.60 -21.24 33.81
C ILE A 251 4.70 -20.53 33.01
N VAL A 252 4.53 -19.23 32.74
CA VAL A 252 5.56 -18.39 32.10
C VAL A 252 5.72 -17.08 32.84
N GLU A 253 6.88 -16.43 32.69
CA GLU A 253 7.07 -15.08 33.21
C GLU A 253 6.25 -14.08 32.38
N ALA A 254 5.72 -13.03 33.03
CA ALA A 254 4.91 -12.02 32.34
C ALA A 254 5.63 -11.45 31.10
N GLU A 255 6.92 -11.12 31.17
CA GLU A 255 7.67 -10.55 30.05
C GLU A 255 7.73 -11.48 28.82
N GLU A 256 7.61 -12.80 29.01
CA GLU A 256 7.63 -13.79 27.94
C GLU A 256 6.32 -13.77 27.11
N LEU A 257 5.26 -13.15 27.63
CA LEU A 257 4.02 -12.94 26.87
C LEU A 257 4.24 -12.09 25.62
N ARG A 258 5.30 -11.28 25.56
CA ARG A 258 5.68 -10.57 24.33
C ARG A 258 6.07 -11.55 23.22
N GLU A 259 6.85 -12.59 23.53
CA GLU A 259 7.25 -13.60 22.56
C GLU A 259 6.06 -14.48 22.17
N PHE A 260 5.17 -14.78 23.11
CA PHE A 260 3.88 -15.45 22.86
C PHE A 260 2.98 -14.67 21.89
N CYS A 261 2.90 -13.34 22.02
CA CYS A 261 2.02 -12.50 21.20
C CYS A 261 2.53 -12.26 19.77
N LYS A 262 3.84 -12.29 19.54
CA LYS A 262 4.46 -12.05 18.22
C LYS A 262 3.96 -12.97 17.10
N PRO A 263 4.00 -14.32 17.22
CA PRO A 263 3.50 -15.21 16.17
C PRO A 263 2.00 -15.05 15.93
N LEU A 264 1.26 -14.59 16.94
CA LEU A 264 -0.17 -14.28 16.87
C LEU A 264 -0.48 -12.91 16.24
N GLY A 265 0.54 -12.23 15.69
CA GLY A 265 0.42 -11.00 14.91
C GLY A 265 0.55 -9.72 15.73
N PHE A 266 1.18 -9.78 16.91
CA PHE A 266 1.37 -8.64 17.80
C PHE A 266 2.82 -8.52 18.30
N ALA A 267 3.63 -7.77 17.58
CA ALA A 267 4.90 -7.27 18.09
C ALA A 267 4.66 -5.99 18.91
N LEU A 268 4.57 -6.15 20.24
CA LEU A 268 4.31 -5.05 21.19
C LEU A 268 5.59 -4.27 21.51
N SER A 269 5.53 -2.94 21.41
CA SER A 269 6.57 -2.01 21.88
C SER A 269 6.62 -1.97 23.41
N GLY A 270 7.64 -1.31 23.99
CA GLY A 270 7.72 -1.09 25.44
C GLY A 270 6.48 -0.38 26.00
N GLU A 271 6.05 0.69 25.36
CA GLU A 271 4.88 1.49 25.79
C GLU A 271 3.56 0.72 25.64
N GLU A 272 3.38 -0.01 24.53
CA GLU A 272 2.19 -0.86 24.31
C GLU A 272 2.12 -1.96 25.38
N TRP A 273 3.25 -2.57 25.71
CA TRP A 273 3.35 -3.62 26.73
C TRP A 273 3.00 -3.12 28.13
N GLU A 274 3.66 -2.05 28.58
CA GLU A 274 3.48 -1.50 29.93
C GLU A 274 2.01 -1.16 30.20
N GLU A 275 1.34 -0.51 29.24
CA GLU A 275 -0.07 -0.13 29.39
C GLU A 275 -1.00 -1.36 29.42
N LEU A 276 -0.74 -2.38 28.60
CA LEU A 276 -1.57 -3.60 28.54
C LEU A 276 -1.38 -4.48 29.78
N VAL A 277 -0.16 -4.59 30.31
CA VAL A 277 0.13 -5.34 31.54
C VAL A 277 -0.51 -4.67 32.76
N GLU A 278 -0.44 -3.34 32.85
CA GLU A 278 -1.12 -2.58 33.90
C GLU A 278 -2.64 -2.78 33.83
N GLU A 279 -3.23 -2.77 32.62
CA GLU A 279 -4.66 -3.01 32.41
C GLU A 279 -5.09 -4.41 32.89
N GLN A 280 -4.28 -5.44 32.65
CA GLN A 280 -4.57 -6.82 33.06
C GLN A 280 -4.09 -7.17 34.48
N SER A 281 -3.41 -6.26 35.17
CA SER A 281 -2.83 -6.49 36.50
C SER A 281 -1.86 -7.68 36.55
N LEU A 282 -1.12 -7.94 35.46
CA LEU A 282 -0.26 -9.13 35.33
C LEU A 282 1.12 -9.02 36.01
N GLY A 283 1.55 -7.81 36.38
CA GLY A 283 2.72 -7.58 37.26
C GLY A 283 3.97 -8.45 36.96
N ASP A 284 4.67 -8.84 38.03
CA ASP A 284 5.73 -9.86 38.01
C ASP A 284 5.16 -11.25 38.40
N GLU A 285 3.89 -11.50 38.10
CA GLU A 285 3.22 -12.74 38.50
C GLU A 285 3.52 -13.89 37.52
N ASP A 286 3.52 -15.11 38.05
CA ASP A 286 3.52 -16.35 37.31
C ASP A 286 2.24 -16.44 36.46
N VAL A 287 2.38 -16.55 35.13
CA VAL A 287 1.25 -16.49 34.19
C VAL A 287 0.87 -17.89 33.71
N GLU A 288 -0.35 -18.34 34.01
CA GLU A 288 -0.90 -19.56 33.41
C GLU A 288 -1.44 -19.29 31.99
N PHE A 289 -1.65 -20.35 31.20
CA PHE A 289 -2.28 -20.24 29.87
C PHE A 289 -3.62 -19.48 29.85
N GLN A 290 -4.44 -19.57 30.91
CA GLN A 290 -5.69 -18.82 31.00
C GLN A 290 -5.44 -17.30 31.00
N ASP A 291 -4.42 -16.87 31.73
CA ASP A 291 -4.06 -15.47 31.88
C ASP A 291 -3.41 -14.94 30.60
N ALA A 292 -2.55 -15.76 29.96
CA ALA A 292 -2.02 -15.47 28.62
C ALA A 292 -3.12 -15.33 27.56
N TRP A 293 -4.15 -16.19 27.60
CA TRP A 293 -5.31 -16.09 26.72
C TRP A 293 -6.13 -14.83 26.98
N ASN A 294 -6.39 -14.50 28.25
CA ASN A 294 -7.09 -13.27 28.62
C ASN A 294 -6.31 -12.02 28.17
N PHE A 295 -4.98 -12.04 28.35
CA PHE A 295 -4.07 -11.00 27.86
C PHE A 295 -4.17 -10.84 26.34
N LEU A 296 -4.08 -11.94 25.58
CA LEU A 296 -4.23 -11.92 24.13
C LEU A 296 -5.59 -11.34 23.71
N GLN A 297 -6.68 -11.68 24.40
CA GLN A 297 -7.99 -11.09 24.13
C GLN A 297 -8.02 -9.58 24.40
N ALA A 298 -7.35 -9.11 25.45
CA ALA A 298 -7.21 -7.68 25.73
C ALA A 298 -6.39 -6.97 24.64
N VAL A 299 -5.26 -7.56 24.23
CA VAL A 299 -4.43 -7.08 23.13
C VAL A 299 -5.26 -6.99 21.83
N GLN A 300 -6.00 -8.04 21.48
CA GLN A 300 -6.85 -8.06 20.30
C GLN A 300 -7.95 -7.00 20.33
N LYS A 301 -8.61 -6.80 21.48
CA LYS A 301 -9.63 -5.77 21.67
C LYS A 301 -9.08 -4.36 21.47
N ARG A 302 -7.81 -4.14 21.80
CA ARG A 302 -7.08 -2.88 21.63
C ARG A 302 -6.29 -2.80 20.33
N ASN A 303 -6.37 -3.83 19.49
CA ASN A 303 -5.53 -4.01 18.32
C ASN A 303 -4.02 -3.87 18.61
N GLY A 304 -3.59 -4.11 19.86
CA GLY A 304 -2.22 -3.95 20.32
C GLY A 304 -1.69 -2.52 20.33
N PHE A 305 -2.57 -1.51 20.42
CA PHE A 305 -2.21 -0.09 20.47
C PHE A 305 -2.43 0.54 21.85
N THR A 306 -1.61 1.53 22.20
CA THR A 306 -1.83 2.41 23.36
C THR A 306 -3.12 3.23 23.22
N LEU A 307 -3.64 3.79 24.30
CA LEU A 307 -4.92 4.53 24.26
C LEU A 307 -4.74 5.81 23.42
N ASP A 308 -3.57 6.43 23.56
CA ASP A 308 -3.17 7.60 22.78
C ASP A 308 -3.04 7.27 21.29
N GLU A 309 -2.44 6.13 20.94
CA GLU A 309 -2.35 5.68 19.54
C GLU A 309 -3.75 5.38 18.96
N GLN A 310 -4.62 4.70 19.71
CA GLN A 310 -6.00 4.46 19.26
C GLN A 310 -6.76 5.76 19.04
N GLN A 311 -6.57 6.75 19.89
CA GLN A 311 -7.18 8.06 19.73
C GLN A 311 -6.64 8.76 18.48
N GLU A 312 -5.32 8.79 18.27
CA GLU A 312 -4.70 9.38 17.07
C GLU A 312 -5.23 8.73 15.78
N LEU A 313 -5.30 7.40 15.76
CA LEU A 313 -5.83 6.64 14.63
C LEU A 313 -7.33 6.90 14.42
N SER A 314 -8.10 7.00 15.50
CA SER A 314 -9.54 7.29 15.42
C SER A 314 -9.81 8.69 14.89
N GLU A 315 -9.04 9.69 15.31
CA GLU A 315 -9.15 11.07 14.81
C GLU A 315 -8.77 11.14 13.31
N ALA A 316 -7.76 10.39 12.90
CA ALA A 316 -7.40 10.27 11.49
C ALA A 316 -8.51 9.57 10.68
N PHE A 317 -9.12 8.50 11.22
CA PHE A 317 -10.24 7.82 10.58
C PHE A 317 -11.44 8.77 10.40
N ASP A 318 -11.84 9.48 11.45
CA ASP A 318 -12.99 10.40 11.44
C ASP A 318 -12.82 11.55 10.44
N ARG A 319 -11.58 11.91 10.12
CA ARG A 319 -11.28 12.93 9.10
C ARG A 319 -11.57 12.46 7.67
N PHE A 320 -11.42 11.17 7.39
CA PHE A 320 -11.55 10.60 6.04
C PHE A 320 -12.83 9.78 5.84
N SER A 321 -13.41 9.27 6.92
CA SER A 321 -14.70 8.59 6.91
C SER A 321 -15.81 9.53 6.46
N ASP A 322 -16.85 8.96 5.89
CA ASP A 322 -18.04 9.73 5.56
C ASP A 322 -18.94 9.97 6.78
N LYS A 323 -20.12 10.55 6.56
CA LYS A 323 -21.09 10.81 7.64
C LYS A 323 -21.72 9.56 8.22
N SER A 324 -21.56 8.41 7.58
CA SER A 324 -22.05 7.11 8.06
C SER A 324 -21.08 6.44 9.03
N GLY A 325 -19.83 6.93 9.11
CA GLY A 325 -18.78 6.33 9.91
C GLY A 325 -17.99 5.24 9.16
N GLU A 326 -18.15 5.19 7.84
CA GLU A 326 -17.50 4.21 6.96
C GLU A 326 -16.43 4.89 6.11
N LEU A 327 -15.33 4.17 5.86
CA LEU A 327 -14.23 4.63 5.00
C LEU A 327 -14.28 3.88 3.66
N GLU A 328 -14.37 4.62 2.56
CA GLU A 328 -14.29 4.01 1.22
C GLU A 328 -12.88 3.48 0.94
N ASN A 329 -12.77 2.26 0.41
CA ASN A 329 -11.48 1.59 0.15
C ASN A 329 -10.50 2.43 -0.70
N LEU A 330 -11.01 3.25 -1.62
CA LEU A 330 -10.19 4.14 -2.46
C LEU A 330 -9.49 5.25 -1.65
N LYS A 331 -10.05 5.65 -0.50
CA LYS A 331 -9.52 6.69 0.38
C LYS A 331 -8.52 6.18 1.41
N VAL A 332 -8.42 4.86 1.60
CA VAL A 332 -7.48 4.25 2.55
C VAL A 332 -6.04 4.68 2.22
N LYS A 333 -5.68 4.74 0.95
CA LYS A 333 -4.35 5.23 0.52
C LYS A 333 -4.10 6.68 0.93
N ASP A 334 -5.10 7.55 0.76
CA ASP A 334 -4.98 8.97 1.13
C ASP A 334 -4.84 9.13 2.64
N LEU A 335 -5.58 8.32 3.41
CA LEU A 335 -5.47 8.26 4.87
C LEU A 335 -4.08 7.76 5.31
N LEU A 336 -3.59 6.66 4.75
CA LEU A 336 -2.25 6.13 5.06
C LEU A 336 -1.15 7.16 4.74
N THR A 337 -1.28 7.86 3.61
CA THR A 337 -0.39 8.97 3.23
C THR A 337 -0.49 10.12 4.24
N TYR A 338 -1.70 10.42 4.74
CA TYR A 338 -1.90 11.44 5.77
C TYR A 338 -1.20 11.08 7.09
N LEU A 339 -1.22 9.80 7.48
CA LEU A 339 -0.49 9.26 8.63
C LEU A 339 1.02 9.07 8.38
N GLY A 340 1.50 9.30 7.16
CA GLY A 340 2.93 9.21 6.82
C GLY A 340 3.42 7.84 6.41
N PHE A 341 2.53 6.93 6.07
CA PHE A 341 2.89 5.65 5.47
C PHE A 341 2.98 5.78 3.94
N GLU A 342 4.13 5.39 3.38
CA GLU A 342 4.32 5.29 1.94
C GLU A 342 3.94 3.88 1.44
N THR A 343 2.66 3.69 1.12
CA THR A 343 2.11 2.40 0.68
C THR A 343 1.74 2.42 -0.81
N GLY A 344 2.13 1.36 -1.52
CA GLY A 344 1.78 1.15 -2.92
C GLY A 344 0.28 0.90 -3.09
N VAL A 345 -0.26 1.12 -4.29
CA VAL A 345 -1.67 0.83 -4.57
C VAL A 345 -1.96 -0.66 -4.39
N ASP A 346 -1.05 -1.52 -4.87
CA ASP A 346 -1.18 -2.98 -4.75
C ASP A 346 -1.09 -3.42 -3.28
N ASP A 347 -0.18 -2.84 -2.49
CA ASP A 347 -0.07 -3.12 -1.05
C ASP A 347 -1.35 -2.73 -0.30
N VAL A 348 -1.96 -1.59 -0.64
CA VAL A 348 -3.23 -1.18 -0.05
C VAL A 348 -4.35 -2.14 -0.42
N GLN A 349 -4.41 -2.60 -1.67
CA GLN A 349 -5.42 -3.58 -2.09
C GLN A 349 -5.26 -4.91 -1.35
N ASP A 350 -4.03 -5.39 -1.17
CA ASP A 350 -3.75 -6.59 -0.37
C ASP A 350 -4.20 -6.41 1.08
N MET A 351 -3.79 -5.32 1.74
CA MET A 351 -4.18 -5.03 3.13
C MET A 351 -5.70 -4.92 3.29
N VAL A 352 -6.38 -4.22 2.38
CA VAL A 352 -7.85 -4.09 2.39
C VAL A 352 -8.50 -5.47 2.23
N SER A 353 -8.03 -6.30 1.29
CA SER A 353 -8.59 -7.64 1.08
C SER A 353 -8.42 -8.55 2.30
N ARG A 354 -7.40 -8.31 3.11
CA ARG A 354 -7.14 -9.04 4.35
C ARG A 354 -8.02 -8.61 5.52
N VAL A 355 -8.71 -7.46 5.44
CA VAL A 355 -9.55 -6.95 6.53
C VAL A 355 -11.02 -6.76 6.16
N ASP A 356 -11.36 -6.66 4.87
CA ASP A 356 -12.74 -6.55 4.35
C ASP A 356 -13.44 -7.93 4.40
N PHE A 357 -13.71 -8.40 5.62
CA PHE A 357 -14.28 -9.74 5.85
C PHE A 357 -15.78 -9.78 5.56
N ASN A 358 -16.48 -8.66 5.70
CA ASN A 358 -17.91 -8.56 5.43
C ASN A 358 -18.21 -8.32 3.93
N GLY A 359 -17.18 -8.07 3.11
CA GLY A 359 -17.30 -7.81 1.67
C GLY A 359 -18.07 -6.52 1.36
N SER A 360 -18.11 -5.59 2.30
CA SER A 360 -18.91 -4.36 2.21
C SER A 360 -18.32 -3.38 1.20
N LYS A 361 -17.03 -3.52 0.84
CA LYS A 361 -16.25 -2.57 0.03
C LYS A 361 -16.07 -1.20 0.68
N THR A 362 -16.52 -1.06 1.92
CA THR A 362 -16.20 0.02 2.83
C THR A 362 -15.45 -0.58 4.00
N MET A 363 -14.86 0.28 4.81
CA MET A 363 -14.06 -0.12 5.95
C MET A 363 -14.62 0.55 7.19
N ASP A 364 -15.08 -0.28 8.12
CA ASP A 364 -15.48 0.20 9.44
C ASP A 364 -14.26 0.49 10.33
N ARG A 365 -14.51 1.05 11.51
CA ARG A 365 -13.42 1.43 12.44
C ARG A 365 -12.61 0.25 12.94
N HIS A 366 -13.24 -0.90 13.19
CA HIS A 366 -12.56 -2.08 13.68
C HIS A 366 -11.68 -2.70 12.58
N GLU A 367 -12.19 -2.75 11.35
CA GLU A 367 -11.44 -3.16 10.16
C GLU A 367 -10.25 -2.22 9.91
N PHE A 368 -10.46 -0.91 10.06
CA PHE A 368 -9.39 0.08 9.96
C PHE A 368 -8.29 -0.12 11.02
N LEU A 369 -8.64 -0.30 12.30
CA LEU A 369 -7.64 -0.55 13.34
C LEU A 369 -6.89 -1.87 13.11
N ARG A 370 -7.56 -2.91 12.59
CA ARG A 370 -6.89 -4.15 12.17
C ARG A 370 -5.93 -3.90 11.00
N LEU A 371 -6.32 -3.10 10.02
CA LEU A 371 -5.43 -2.68 8.92
C LEU A 371 -4.21 -1.94 9.46
N MET A 372 -4.41 -1.03 10.41
CA MET A 372 -3.30 -0.30 11.04
C MET A 372 -2.36 -1.22 11.80
N ARG A 373 -2.86 -2.28 12.47
CA ARG A 373 -1.99 -3.27 13.11
C ARG A 373 -1.16 -4.03 12.08
N LEU A 374 -1.78 -4.49 10.98
CA LEU A 374 -1.05 -5.13 9.87
C LEU A 374 0.03 -4.20 9.30
N GLN A 375 -0.29 -2.93 9.07
CA GLN A 375 0.66 -1.93 8.60
C GLN A 375 1.80 -1.72 9.60
N ARG A 376 1.51 -1.73 10.92
CA ARG A 376 2.53 -1.61 11.97
C ARG A 376 3.48 -2.81 11.97
N GLU A 377 2.97 -4.04 11.87
CA GLU A 377 3.80 -5.24 11.77
C GLU A 377 4.74 -5.20 10.56
N VAL A 378 4.21 -4.84 9.38
CA VAL A 378 5.01 -4.69 8.15
C VAL A 378 6.09 -3.63 8.33
N THR A 379 5.75 -2.51 8.98
CA THR A 379 6.67 -1.40 9.24
C THR A 379 7.77 -1.81 10.22
N LEU A 380 7.41 -2.45 11.33
CA LEU A 380 8.35 -2.96 12.33
C LEU A 380 9.29 -4.01 11.72
N ALA A 381 8.78 -4.96 10.94
CA ALA A 381 9.61 -5.93 10.25
C ALA A 381 10.61 -5.27 9.29
N SER A 382 10.17 -4.25 8.54
CA SER A 382 11.04 -3.45 7.66
C SER A 382 12.13 -2.71 8.44
N TYR A 383 11.76 -2.10 9.58
CA TYR A 383 12.67 -1.39 10.47
C TYR A 383 13.70 -2.35 11.10
N THR A 384 13.26 -3.47 11.67
CA THR A 384 14.13 -4.52 12.23
C THR A 384 15.12 -5.03 11.20
N ALA A 385 14.63 -5.38 10.00
CA ALA A 385 15.50 -5.89 8.95
C ALA A 385 16.51 -4.85 8.46
N THR A 386 16.11 -3.58 8.36
CA THR A 386 16.99 -2.49 7.95
C THR A 386 18.02 -2.16 9.03
N TYR A 387 17.61 -2.12 10.30
CA TYR A 387 18.50 -1.95 11.44
C TYR A 387 19.56 -3.06 11.50
N ALA A 388 19.14 -4.32 11.41
CA ALA A 388 20.03 -5.48 11.44
C ALA A 388 21.01 -5.52 10.26
N ARG A 389 20.55 -5.19 9.04
CA ARG A 389 21.41 -5.15 7.84
C ARG A 389 22.49 -4.07 7.93
N ASN A 390 22.17 -2.92 8.52
CA ASN A 390 23.09 -1.80 8.50
C ASN A 390 24.28 -1.97 9.47
N ARG A 391 24.20 -2.81 10.52
CA ARG A 391 25.30 -3.12 11.48
C ARG A 391 26.01 -1.89 12.10
N LEU A 392 25.54 -0.66 11.82
CA LEU A 392 26.14 0.61 12.26
C LEU A 392 26.11 0.73 13.78
N PHE A 393 25.09 0.15 14.43
CA PHE A 393 24.90 0.19 15.87
C PHE A 393 25.71 -0.88 16.64
N ALA A 394 26.26 -1.90 15.95
CA ALA A 394 27.03 -2.97 16.59
C ALA A 394 28.51 -2.61 16.86
N ARG A 395 28.99 -1.45 16.38
CA ARG A 395 30.41 -1.02 16.49
C ARG A 395 30.64 0.21 17.38
N GLY A 396 29.64 0.66 18.13
CA GLY A 396 29.74 1.79 19.05
C GLY A 396 29.35 3.13 18.41
N GLY A 397 28.06 3.28 18.10
CA GLY A 397 27.48 4.54 17.64
C GLY A 397 27.30 4.67 16.14
N ALA A 398 26.20 5.29 15.73
CA ALA A 398 26.03 5.82 14.39
C ALA A 398 25.92 7.35 14.51
N PRO A 399 26.81 8.15 13.86
CA PRO A 399 26.64 9.60 13.83
C PRO A 399 25.32 9.98 13.13
N PRO A 400 24.79 11.20 13.33
CA PRO A 400 23.50 11.63 12.76
C PRO A 400 23.37 11.39 11.25
N ASN A 401 24.45 11.59 10.48
CA ASN A 401 24.48 11.37 9.03
C ASN A 401 24.30 9.89 8.64
N GLU A 402 24.69 8.96 9.51
CA GLU A 402 24.49 7.53 9.31
C GLU A 402 23.07 7.11 9.69
N ILE A 403 22.50 7.70 10.74
CA ILE A 403 21.09 7.54 11.11
C ILE A 403 20.19 8.03 9.97
N GLU A 404 20.50 9.19 9.38
CA GLU A 404 19.79 9.71 8.20
C GLU A 404 19.79 8.70 7.04
N ARG A 405 20.93 8.05 6.76
CA ARG A 405 21.01 7.02 5.70
C ARG A 405 20.12 5.81 6.01
N VAL A 406 20.06 5.38 7.27
CA VAL A 406 19.20 4.26 7.68
C VAL A 406 17.72 4.63 7.54
N LEU A 407 17.34 5.84 7.98
CA LEU A 407 15.98 6.36 7.82
C LEU A 407 15.58 6.47 6.34
N VAL A 408 16.49 6.95 5.48
CA VAL A 408 16.27 7.00 4.02
C VAL A 408 16.09 5.60 3.45
N ALA A 409 16.81 4.59 3.96
CA ALA A 409 16.62 3.20 3.56
C ALA A 409 15.27 2.62 4.00
N THR A 410 14.64 3.17 5.05
CA THR A 410 13.26 2.87 5.45
C THR A 410 12.21 3.79 4.81
N LYS A 411 12.59 4.50 3.73
CA LYS A 411 11.75 5.49 3.01
C LYS A 411 11.34 6.72 3.83
N LEU A 412 12.05 7.01 4.92
CA LEU A 412 11.87 8.25 5.68
C LEU A 412 12.91 9.26 5.22
N HIS A 413 12.44 10.42 4.76
CA HIS A 413 13.29 11.52 4.29
C HIS A 413 13.18 12.75 5.21
N PRO A 414 13.68 12.67 6.47
CA PRO A 414 13.62 13.81 7.38
C PRO A 414 14.54 14.92 6.89
N ASN A 415 14.09 16.16 7.04
CA ASN A 415 14.99 17.30 6.91
C ASN A 415 15.88 17.42 8.16
N VAL A 416 16.95 18.23 8.06
CA VAL A 416 17.93 18.42 9.15
C VAL A 416 17.28 18.82 10.48
N HIS A 417 16.23 19.65 10.44
CA HIS A 417 15.53 20.10 11.65
C HIS A 417 14.69 19.00 12.30
N ILE A 418 13.97 18.21 11.50
CA ILE A 418 13.15 17.09 12.01
C ILE A 418 14.06 16.04 12.64
N LEU A 419 15.17 15.70 11.97
CA LEU A 419 16.12 14.73 12.48
C LEU A 419 16.77 15.22 13.79
N ASP A 420 17.17 16.49 13.86
CA ASP A 420 17.75 17.08 15.08
C ASP A 420 16.78 17.11 16.25
N GLN A 421 15.49 17.38 16.00
CA GLN A 421 14.45 17.30 17.02
C GLN A 421 14.22 15.86 17.50
N ALA A 422 14.12 14.91 16.56
CA ALA A 422 13.95 13.50 16.89
C ALA A 422 15.09 12.97 17.77
N LEU A 423 16.34 13.30 17.40
CA LEU A 423 17.52 12.89 18.15
C LEU A 423 17.61 13.56 19.52
N SER A 424 17.14 14.81 19.66
CA SER A 424 17.09 15.50 20.96
C SER A 424 16.10 14.82 21.92
N LEU A 425 14.95 14.37 21.43
CA LEU A 425 13.96 13.66 22.25
C LEU A 425 14.49 12.34 22.81
N VAL A 426 15.20 11.58 21.97
CA VAL A 426 15.80 10.31 22.42
C VAL A 426 16.98 10.55 23.36
N GLU A 427 17.72 11.65 23.20
CA GLU A 427 18.76 12.07 24.13
C GLU A 427 18.20 12.43 25.51
N GLU A 428 17.06 13.12 25.57
CA GLU A 428 16.36 13.42 26.84
C GLU A 428 15.89 12.15 27.56
N SER A 429 15.54 11.09 26.81
CA SER A 429 15.15 9.79 27.38
C SER A 429 16.33 8.93 27.90
N GLY A 430 17.58 9.32 27.60
CA GLY A 430 18.78 8.58 28.00
C GLY A 430 19.13 7.37 27.11
N GLU A 431 18.36 7.12 26.05
CA GLU A 431 18.58 6.02 25.09
C GLU A 431 19.66 6.34 24.04
N TYR A 432 20.08 7.61 23.97
CA TYR A 432 21.10 8.10 23.05
C TYR A 432 21.95 9.19 23.69
N ASP A 433 23.25 9.17 23.43
CA ASP A 433 24.17 10.20 23.88
C ASP A 433 25.00 10.70 22.67
N ARG A 434 24.77 11.97 22.31
CA ARG A 434 25.47 12.65 21.22
C ARG A 434 26.96 12.84 21.48
N GLU A 435 27.37 12.96 22.75
CA GLU A 435 28.75 13.24 23.14
C GLU A 435 29.61 11.98 23.16
N SER A 436 29.09 10.87 23.68
CA SER A 436 29.82 9.60 23.73
C SER A 436 29.69 8.74 22.47
N THR A 437 28.84 9.14 21.51
CA THR A 437 28.49 8.34 20.33
C THR A 437 28.07 6.92 20.72
N GLN A 438 27.32 6.76 21.82
CA GLN A 438 26.80 5.45 22.17
C GLN A 438 25.84 4.94 21.08
N SER A 439 25.82 3.62 20.87
CA SER A 439 24.96 2.99 19.88
C SER A 439 23.51 3.24 20.22
N LEU A 440 22.79 3.95 19.34
CA LEU A 440 21.34 4.03 19.37
C LEU A 440 20.78 2.61 19.30
N GLN A 441 20.19 2.14 20.39
CA GLN A 441 19.57 0.82 20.46
C GLN A 441 18.36 0.75 19.53
N PHE A 442 17.86 -0.45 19.29
CA PHE A 442 16.73 -0.62 18.38
C PHE A 442 15.51 0.18 18.83
N GLU A 443 15.21 0.22 20.14
CA GLU A 443 14.09 0.99 20.69
C GLU A 443 14.22 2.50 20.43
N GLY A 444 15.40 3.06 20.67
CA GLY A 444 15.66 4.47 20.35
C GLY A 444 15.57 4.75 18.85
N PHE A 445 15.98 3.81 18.00
CA PHE A 445 15.78 3.92 16.56
C PHE A 445 14.29 3.91 16.18
N LEU A 446 13.48 3.06 16.80
CA LEU A 446 12.03 3.03 16.59
C LEU A 446 11.40 4.38 16.94
N LYS A 447 11.79 4.98 18.07
CA LYS A 447 11.32 6.32 18.49
C LYS A 447 11.69 7.41 17.48
N VAL A 448 12.94 7.42 16.99
CA VAL A 448 13.36 8.37 15.94
C VAL A 448 12.56 8.15 14.65
N ALA A 449 12.41 6.91 14.22
CA ALA A 449 11.71 6.57 12.98
C ALA A 449 10.22 6.92 13.05
N ASP A 450 9.54 6.61 14.17
CA ASP A 450 8.14 6.95 14.37
C ASP A 450 7.93 8.47 14.46
N TYR A 451 8.79 9.19 15.18
CA TYR A 451 8.77 10.65 15.20
C TYR A 451 8.93 11.23 13.78
N CYS A 452 9.86 10.70 12.98
CA CYS A 452 10.05 11.13 11.60
C CYS A 452 8.81 10.83 10.75
N ARG A 453 8.24 9.63 10.84
CA ARG A 453 7.02 9.21 10.13
C ARG A 453 5.84 10.14 10.44
N LYS A 454 5.61 10.49 11.71
CA LYS A 454 4.54 11.40 12.12
C LYS A 454 4.81 12.85 11.68
N THR A 455 6.05 13.33 11.80
CA THR A 455 6.39 14.74 11.63
C THR A 455 6.59 15.15 10.16
N ILE A 456 7.19 14.29 9.32
CA ILE A 456 7.47 14.60 7.91
C ILE A 456 6.21 15.01 7.12
N PRO A 457 5.10 14.25 7.16
CA PRO A 457 3.88 14.61 6.44
C PRO A 457 3.27 15.92 6.94
N ILE A 458 3.31 16.18 8.25
CA ILE A 458 2.83 17.43 8.83
C ILE A 458 3.65 18.61 8.30
N TYR A 459 4.98 18.48 8.32
CA TYR A 459 5.88 19.49 7.76
C TYR A 459 5.59 19.72 6.27
N ASN A 460 5.52 18.67 5.47
CA ASN A 460 5.26 18.75 4.04
C ASN A 460 3.92 19.43 3.75
N ARG A 461 2.85 19.07 4.46
CA ARG A 461 1.52 19.72 4.33
C ARG A 461 1.58 21.21 4.64
N ARG A 462 2.19 21.60 5.77
CA ARG A 462 2.36 23.01 6.16
C ARG A 462 3.10 23.80 5.08
N HIS A 463 4.07 23.17 4.42
CA HIS A 463 4.85 23.74 3.33
C HIS A 463 4.31 23.42 1.92
N ALA A 464 3.02 23.08 1.80
CA ALA A 464 2.34 22.78 0.54
C ALA A 464 3.08 21.79 -0.36
N ASN A 465 3.74 20.79 0.23
CA ASN A 465 4.51 19.72 -0.41
C ASN A 465 5.61 20.22 -1.37
N PHE A 466 6.17 21.41 -1.15
CA PHE A 466 7.37 21.84 -1.86
C PHE A 466 8.61 21.13 -1.33
N GLN A 467 9.57 20.89 -2.21
CA GLN A 467 10.88 20.36 -1.83
C GLN A 467 11.68 21.41 -1.04
N LEU A 468 12.67 20.98 -0.26
CA LEU A 468 13.45 21.87 0.61
C LEU A 468 14.15 23.00 -0.16
N ASP A 469 14.73 22.69 -1.32
CA ASP A 469 15.37 23.67 -2.21
C ASP A 469 14.36 24.71 -2.74
N GLN A 470 13.14 24.28 -3.05
CA GLN A 470 12.05 25.13 -3.47
C GLN A 470 11.56 26.03 -2.32
N ILE A 471 11.45 25.49 -1.11
CA ILE A 471 11.08 26.24 0.09
C ILE A 471 12.13 27.32 0.39
N ASP A 472 13.42 26.98 0.28
CA ASP A 472 14.52 27.93 0.50
C ASP A 472 14.52 29.07 -0.52
N ASP A 473 14.28 28.77 -1.79
CA ASP A 473 14.15 29.79 -2.83
C ASP A 473 12.93 30.70 -2.61
N LEU A 474 11.79 30.12 -2.23
CA LEU A 474 10.59 30.89 -1.85
C LEU A 474 10.83 31.75 -0.61
N ARG A 475 11.56 31.23 0.37
CA ARG A 475 11.92 31.95 1.61
C ARG A 475 12.80 33.15 1.32
N LYS A 476 13.87 32.97 0.53
CA LYS A 476 14.74 34.07 0.10
C LYS A 476 13.94 35.14 -0.63
N SER A 477 13.01 34.75 -1.51
CA SER A 477 12.15 35.70 -2.20
C SER A 477 11.24 36.48 -1.23
N PHE A 478 10.71 35.84 -0.19
CA PHE A 478 9.89 36.52 0.82
C PHE A 478 10.73 37.49 1.67
N GLU A 479 11.88 37.03 2.16
CA GLU A 479 12.80 37.80 3.00
C GLU A 479 13.37 39.04 2.26
N SER A 480 13.46 38.98 0.93
CA SER A 480 13.84 40.16 0.12
C SER A 480 12.91 41.36 0.28
N GLN A 481 11.64 41.13 0.65
CA GLN A 481 10.63 42.16 0.87
C GLN A 481 10.32 42.39 2.35
N ASP A 482 10.59 41.40 3.22
CA ASP A 482 10.50 41.53 4.68
C ASP A 482 11.83 42.00 5.30
N VAL A 483 12.36 43.13 4.80
CA VAL A 483 13.65 43.68 5.22
C VAL A 483 13.70 43.95 6.74
N GLU A 484 12.57 44.34 7.31
CA GLU A 484 12.43 44.62 8.75
C GLU A 484 12.19 43.36 9.60
N LYS A 485 12.17 42.17 8.99
CA LYS A 485 11.91 40.87 9.65
C LYS A 485 10.66 40.89 10.53
N LYS A 486 9.59 41.50 10.03
CA LYS A 486 8.29 41.60 10.71
C LYS A 486 7.53 40.28 10.70
N GLY A 487 8.00 39.28 9.95
CA GLY A 487 7.33 37.99 9.74
C GLY A 487 6.08 38.09 8.88
N HIS A 488 5.90 39.22 8.19
CA HIS A 488 4.81 39.49 7.26
C HIS A 488 5.18 40.62 6.29
N ILE A 489 4.70 40.54 5.06
CA ILE A 489 4.83 41.59 4.04
C ILE A 489 3.48 42.28 3.82
N SER A 490 3.54 43.54 3.39
CA SER A 490 2.33 44.28 3.00
C SER A 490 1.79 43.77 1.66
N ILE A 491 0.51 43.99 1.38
CA ILE A 491 -0.07 43.65 0.07
C ILE A 491 0.63 44.38 -1.09
N GLY A 492 1.15 45.59 -0.86
CA GLY A 492 1.90 46.33 -1.88
C GLY A 492 3.24 45.65 -2.21
N SER A 493 3.94 45.18 -1.18
CA SER A 493 5.18 44.41 -1.32
C SER A 493 4.91 43.05 -1.98
N PHE A 494 3.79 42.39 -1.62
CA PHE A 494 3.38 41.15 -2.25
C PHE A 494 3.04 41.33 -3.74
N LEU A 495 2.34 42.40 -4.10
CA LEU A 495 2.10 42.77 -5.50
C LEU A 495 3.41 43.01 -6.27
N SER A 496 4.44 43.55 -5.61
CA SER A 496 5.78 43.69 -6.20
C SER A 496 6.44 42.34 -6.46
N LEU A 497 6.29 41.36 -5.57
CA LEU A 497 6.78 39.99 -5.82
C LEU A 497 6.07 39.33 -7.00
N LEU A 498 4.78 39.62 -7.16
CA LEU A 498 3.97 39.09 -8.25
C LEU A 498 4.15 39.85 -9.57
N ALA A 499 4.84 41.00 -9.58
CA ALA A 499 4.99 41.83 -10.78
C ALA A 499 5.69 41.10 -11.94
N ASP A 500 6.65 40.24 -11.60
CA ASP A 500 7.43 39.44 -12.57
C ASP A 500 6.78 38.09 -12.89
N THR A 501 5.58 37.82 -12.37
CA THR A 501 4.82 36.60 -12.66
C THR A 501 3.90 36.81 -13.86
N SER A 502 3.44 35.71 -14.48
CA SER A 502 2.44 35.78 -15.56
C SER A 502 1.02 36.13 -15.09
N LEU A 503 0.84 36.51 -13.82
CA LEU A 503 -0.46 36.87 -13.26
C LEU A 503 -0.82 38.32 -13.61
N ALA A 504 -2.04 38.56 -14.07
CA ALA A 504 -2.53 39.88 -14.49
C ALA A 504 -2.85 40.84 -13.32
N VAL A 505 -1.95 40.95 -12.34
CA VAL A 505 -2.11 41.72 -11.09
C VAL A 505 -2.13 43.24 -11.28
N ASN A 506 -1.87 43.73 -12.51
CA ASN A 506 -1.99 45.13 -12.90
C ASN A 506 -3.44 45.56 -13.20
N THR A 507 -4.36 44.61 -13.41
CA THR A 507 -5.78 44.90 -13.69
C THR A 507 -6.63 44.85 -12.43
N VAL A 508 -7.76 45.59 -12.41
CA VAL A 508 -8.72 45.53 -11.28
C VAL A 508 -9.27 44.11 -11.09
N ALA A 509 -9.62 43.44 -12.18
CA ALA A 509 -10.12 42.07 -12.15
C ALA A 509 -9.05 41.07 -11.68
N GLY A 510 -7.80 41.22 -12.13
CA GLY A 510 -6.70 40.36 -11.69
C GLY A 510 -6.31 40.57 -10.23
N ARG A 511 -6.41 41.81 -9.72
CA ARG A 511 -6.25 42.08 -8.28
C ARG A 511 -7.35 41.43 -7.45
N ALA A 512 -8.61 41.52 -7.89
CA ALA A 512 -9.73 40.86 -7.21
C ALA A 512 -9.52 39.33 -7.13
N ARG A 513 -9.09 38.70 -8.23
CA ARG A 513 -8.73 37.27 -8.26
C ARG A 513 -7.59 36.93 -7.32
N MET A 514 -6.54 37.76 -7.26
CA MET A 514 -5.42 37.55 -6.35
C MET A 514 -5.86 37.61 -4.89
N TYR A 515 -6.72 38.56 -4.50
CA TYR A 515 -7.25 38.62 -3.14
C TYR A 515 -8.06 37.37 -2.80
N GLU A 516 -8.95 36.95 -3.68
CA GLU A 516 -9.75 35.74 -3.50
C GLU A 516 -8.85 34.49 -3.35
N GLN A 517 -7.84 34.35 -4.21
CA GLN A 517 -6.86 33.28 -4.14
C GLN A 517 -6.07 33.32 -2.82
N LEU A 518 -5.66 34.50 -2.35
CA LEU A 518 -4.96 34.66 -1.09
C LEU A 518 -5.82 34.21 0.11
N GLU A 519 -7.11 34.52 0.13
CA GLU A 519 -8.00 34.03 1.20
C GLU A 519 -8.14 32.50 1.15
N ARG A 520 -8.31 31.90 -0.03
CA ARG A 520 -8.30 30.43 -0.19
C ARG A 520 -6.98 29.81 0.24
N SER A 521 -5.87 30.47 -0.04
CA SER A 521 -4.54 30.03 0.39
C SER A 521 -4.33 30.11 1.91
N ARG A 522 -4.98 31.06 2.59
CA ARG A 522 -5.01 31.12 4.07
C ARG A 522 -5.82 29.96 4.66
N GLU A 523 -6.98 29.67 4.07
CA GLU A 523 -7.81 28.53 4.46
C GLU A 523 -7.06 27.20 4.24
N ALA A 524 -6.47 27.00 3.06
CA ALA A 524 -5.65 25.82 2.76
C ALA A 524 -4.45 25.67 3.71
N ALA A 525 -3.78 26.77 4.07
CA ALA A 525 -2.70 26.74 5.06
C ALA A 525 -3.20 26.32 6.44
N PHE A 526 -4.37 26.83 6.86
CA PHE A 526 -4.99 26.46 8.13
C PHE A 526 -5.37 24.97 8.15
N ASP A 527 -6.00 24.47 7.09
CA ASP A 527 -6.41 23.06 6.95
C ASP A 527 -5.20 22.11 6.90
N ALA A 528 -4.04 22.61 6.45
CA ALA A 528 -2.76 21.92 6.44
C ALA A 528 -2.03 21.92 7.81
N GLY A 529 -2.64 22.48 8.86
CA GLY A 529 -2.10 22.48 10.22
C GLY A 529 -1.19 23.65 10.55
N VAL A 530 -1.25 24.75 9.80
CA VAL A 530 -0.53 25.99 10.13
C VAL A 530 -1.28 26.74 11.22
N SER A 531 -0.56 27.24 12.25
CA SER A 531 -1.20 27.93 13.38
C SER A 531 -1.89 29.22 12.95
N LYS A 532 -2.90 29.65 13.72
CA LYS A 532 -3.66 30.88 13.41
C LYS A 532 -2.77 32.12 13.37
N GLU A 533 -1.71 32.16 14.18
CA GLU A 533 -0.74 33.25 14.22
C GLU A 533 0.07 33.32 12.93
N GLU A 534 0.46 32.16 12.38
CA GLU A 534 1.25 32.00 11.16
C GLU A 534 0.44 32.15 9.86
N VAL A 535 -0.85 31.79 9.87
CA VAL A 535 -1.78 32.08 8.77
C VAL A 535 -2.10 33.58 8.71
N GLY A 536 -2.31 34.20 9.87
CA GLY A 536 -2.79 35.58 9.98
C GLY A 536 -4.30 35.70 9.83
N ASN A 537 -4.85 36.84 10.21
CA ASN A 537 -6.30 37.04 10.20
C ASN A 537 -6.85 37.15 8.76
N PRO A 538 -8.06 36.63 8.50
CA PRO A 538 -8.73 36.77 7.21
C PRO A 538 -8.91 38.24 6.82
N ASN A 539 -8.92 38.51 5.51
CA ASN A 539 -9.13 39.85 4.95
C ASN A 539 -8.13 40.92 5.43
N THR A 540 -6.95 40.51 5.90
CA THR A 540 -5.91 41.46 6.31
C THR A 540 -4.97 41.82 5.16
N PRO A 541 -4.43 43.05 5.13
CA PRO A 541 -3.45 43.47 4.12
C PRO A 541 -2.03 42.92 4.38
N ARG A 542 -1.91 41.93 5.27
CA ARG A 542 -0.64 41.31 5.69
C ARG A 542 -0.57 39.90 5.13
N VAL A 543 0.51 39.61 4.42
CA VAL A 543 0.79 38.29 3.85
C VAL A 543 1.96 37.68 4.61
N ARG A 544 1.75 36.49 5.17
CA ARG A 544 2.81 35.72 5.84
C ARG A 544 3.39 34.69 4.90
N PHE A 545 4.53 34.12 5.28
CA PHE A 545 5.29 33.21 4.43
C PHE A 545 4.51 31.93 4.06
N LEU A 546 3.87 31.26 5.01
CA LEU A 546 3.14 30.02 4.74
C LEU A 546 1.91 30.24 3.83
N PRO A 547 1.03 31.24 4.07
CA PRO A 547 -0.01 31.59 3.10
C PRO A 547 0.52 31.93 1.70
N MET A 548 1.71 32.55 1.59
CA MET A 548 2.35 32.80 0.30
C MET A 548 2.76 31.49 -0.39
N ILE A 549 3.30 30.52 0.35
CA ILE A 549 3.64 29.21 -0.22
C ILE A 549 2.38 28.52 -0.76
N HIS A 550 1.29 28.51 0.01
CA HIS A 550 0.01 27.93 -0.43
C HIS A 550 -0.55 28.66 -1.65
N PHE A 551 -0.38 29.99 -1.73
CA PHE A 551 -0.70 30.78 -2.92
C PHE A 551 0.09 30.34 -4.14
N VAL A 552 1.41 30.14 -3.99
CA VAL A 552 2.25 29.65 -5.08
C VAL A 552 1.82 28.25 -5.52
N ARG A 553 1.50 27.35 -4.58
CA ARG A 553 1.01 26.00 -4.91
C ARG A 553 -0.29 26.04 -5.68
N GLU A 554 -1.24 26.88 -5.27
CA GLU A 554 -2.49 27.06 -5.99
C GLU A 554 -2.25 27.64 -7.40
N THR A 555 -1.33 28.59 -7.56
CA THR A 555 -0.96 29.11 -8.89
C THR A 555 -0.34 28.04 -9.78
N VAL A 556 0.54 27.19 -9.25
CA VAL A 556 1.13 26.06 -9.98
C VAL A 556 0.03 25.08 -10.38
N LYS A 557 -0.87 24.72 -9.45
CA LYS A 557 -2.00 23.84 -9.73
C LYS A 557 -2.90 24.36 -10.85
N ILE A 558 -3.30 25.64 -10.81
CA ILE A 558 -4.12 26.26 -11.86
C ILE A 558 -3.42 26.19 -13.23
N HIS A 559 -2.09 26.34 -13.25
CA HIS A 559 -1.32 26.23 -14.47
C HIS A 559 -1.30 24.79 -15.01
N ASP A 560 -1.01 23.82 -14.15
CA ASP A 560 -0.94 22.40 -14.50
C ASP A 560 -2.32 21.90 -14.99
N ASP A 561 -3.40 22.30 -14.32
CA ASP A 561 -4.77 22.00 -14.72
C ASP A 561 -5.08 22.56 -16.13
N ALA A 562 -4.65 23.79 -16.44
CA ALA A 562 -4.84 24.39 -17.75
C ALA A 562 -4.03 23.69 -18.86
N VAL A 563 -2.81 23.22 -18.55
CA VAL A 563 -2.00 22.42 -19.47
C VAL A 563 -2.67 21.08 -19.74
N PHE A 564 -3.16 20.42 -18.68
CA PHE A 564 -3.86 19.15 -18.78
C PHE A 564 -5.16 19.27 -19.60
N GLU A 565 -6.01 20.27 -19.33
CA GLU A 565 -7.24 20.52 -20.09
C GLU A 565 -6.96 20.76 -21.57
N ARG A 566 -5.88 21.46 -21.89
CA ARG A 566 -5.47 21.70 -23.27
C ARG A 566 -5.00 20.43 -23.97
N GLU A 567 -4.23 19.58 -23.30
CA GLU A 567 -3.86 18.27 -23.83
C GLU A 567 -5.07 17.37 -24.02
N ASP A 568 -5.99 17.30 -23.05
CA ASP A 568 -7.22 16.49 -23.14
C ASP A 568 -8.13 16.97 -24.28
N ALA A 569 -8.27 18.28 -24.46
CA ALA A 569 -8.98 18.84 -25.61
C ALA A 569 -8.35 18.43 -26.95
N ALA A 570 -7.01 18.48 -27.06
CA ALA A 570 -6.31 18.03 -28.25
C ALA A 570 -6.50 16.52 -28.50
N LEU A 571 -6.46 15.69 -27.45
CA LEU A 571 -6.70 14.25 -27.56
C LEU A 571 -8.10 13.91 -28.06
N LYS A 572 -9.11 14.70 -27.69
CA LYS A 572 -10.50 14.53 -28.18
C LYS A 572 -10.68 14.91 -29.64
N GLU A 573 -9.87 15.82 -30.17
CA GLU A 573 -9.92 16.27 -31.57
C GLU A 573 -9.17 15.33 -32.53
N VAL A 574 -8.22 14.57 -32.01
CA VAL A 574 -7.28 13.76 -32.77
C VAL A 574 -7.81 12.33 -32.93
N THR A 575 -7.53 11.69 -34.06
CA THR A 575 -8.06 10.34 -34.38
C THR A 575 -7.06 9.21 -34.11
N PHE A 576 -5.97 9.49 -33.41
CA PHE A 576 -4.90 8.53 -33.13
C PHE A 576 -5.28 7.57 -31.99
N SER A 577 -4.71 6.36 -32.02
CA SER A 577 -4.83 5.39 -30.92
C SER A 577 -4.01 5.81 -29.70
N LYS A 578 -4.24 5.17 -28.54
CA LYS A 578 -3.47 5.45 -27.32
C LYS A 578 -1.97 5.16 -27.52
N GLU A 579 -1.65 4.11 -28.27
CA GLU A 579 -0.29 3.69 -28.59
C GLU A 579 0.40 4.70 -29.50
N GLU A 580 -0.29 5.20 -30.53
CA GLU A 580 0.22 6.24 -31.43
C GLU A 580 0.49 7.55 -30.68
N VAL A 581 -0.42 7.97 -29.79
CA VAL A 581 -0.23 9.14 -28.93
C VAL A 581 1.01 9.00 -28.05
N GLN A 582 1.23 7.82 -27.46
CA GLN A 582 2.43 7.57 -26.65
C GLN A 582 3.72 7.68 -27.49
N GLN A 583 3.72 7.13 -28.71
CA GLN A 583 4.86 7.27 -29.62
C GLN A 583 5.13 8.74 -30.00
N PHE A 584 4.09 9.55 -30.21
CA PHE A 584 4.24 10.99 -30.41
C PHE A 584 4.77 11.71 -29.16
N ARG A 585 4.39 11.29 -27.94
CA ARG A 585 4.96 11.82 -26.68
C ARG A 585 6.46 11.54 -26.60
N ASP A 586 6.86 10.32 -26.90
CA ASP A 586 8.27 9.92 -26.90
C ASP A 586 9.09 10.71 -27.92
N LEU A 587 8.53 10.91 -29.13
CA LEU A 587 9.12 11.73 -30.18
C LEU A 587 9.27 13.20 -29.74
N PHE A 588 8.21 13.77 -29.15
CA PHE A 588 8.22 15.14 -28.65
C PHE A 588 9.28 15.32 -27.55
N ALA A 589 9.35 14.40 -26.58
CA ALA A 589 10.36 14.41 -25.53
C ALA A 589 11.79 14.34 -26.09
N ALA A 590 12.01 13.54 -27.14
CA ALA A 590 13.31 13.47 -27.82
C ALA A 590 13.70 14.79 -28.51
N LEU A 591 12.75 15.46 -29.17
CA LEU A 591 12.96 16.78 -29.78
C LEU A 591 13.30 17.85 -28.72
N VAL A 592 12.57 17.86 -27.61
CA VAL A 592 12.83 18.76 -26.48
C VAL A 592 14.24 18.55 -25.94
N LYS A 593 14.64 17.29 -25.73
CA LYS A 593 15.99 16.94 -25.24
C LYS A 593 17.09 17.38 -26.22
N GLN A 594 16.89 17.19 -27.51
CA GLN A 594 17.83 17.64 -28.54
C GLN A 594 17.95 19.17 -28.55
N HIS A 595 16.83 19.87 -28.47
CA HIS A 595 16.82 21.33 -28.42
C HIS A 595 17.59 21.86 -27.20
N GLN A 596 17.32 21.30 -26.00
CA GLN A 596 18.02 21.67 -24.77
C GLN A 596 19.54 21.39 -24.84
N ALA A 597 19.95 20.31 -25.51
CA ALA A 597 21.37 20.02 -25.77
C ALA A 597 22.01 21.02 -26.76
N GLU A 598 21.29 21.42 -27.82
CA GLU A 598 21.77 22.43 -28.77
C GLU A 598 21.88 23.83 -28.12
N GLU A 599 20.94 24.21 -27.25
CA GLU A 599 20.99 25.48 -26.52
C GLU A 599 22.11 25.55 -25.48
N SER A 600 22.33 24.48 -24.72
CA SER A 600 23.43 24.40 -23.74
C SER A 600 24.83 24.39 -24.38
N SER A 601 24.94 24.03 -25.66
CA SER A 601 26.19 24.03 -26.41
C SER A 601 26.60 25.39 -27.00
N LYS A 602 25.74 26.41 -26.93
CA LYS A 602 26.08 27.76 -27.42
C LYS A 602 27.01 28.46 -26.43
N PRO A 603 28.23 28.88 -26.84
CA PRO A 603 29.14 29.57 -25.93
C PRO A 603 28.59 30.95 -25.55
N VAL A 604 28.43 31.19 -24.25
CA VAL A 604 28.26 32.53 -23.67
C VAL A 604 29.50 33.32 -24.05
N SER A 605 29.34 34.35 -24.89
CA SER A 605 30.44 35.22 -25.29
C SER A 605 30.79 36.16 -24.13
N PRO A 606 31.97 36.05 -23.50
CA PRO A 606 32.43 37.11 -22.62
C PRO A 606 32.94 38.25 -23.51
N GLU A 607 32.52 39.48 -23.23
CA GLU A 607 33.17 40.67 -23.76
C GLU A 607 34.67 40.58 -23.47
N ARG A 608 35.49 40.70 -24.52
CA ARG A 608 36.95 40.58 -24.43
C ARG A 608 37.49 41.69 -23.51
N PRO A 609 38.17 41.35 -22.39
CA PRO A 609 39.09 42.30 -21.77
C PRO A 609 40.35 42.35 -22.64
N THR A 610 40.81 43.56 -22.90
CA THR A 610 42.04 43.86 -23.63
C THR A 610 43.25 43.18 -22.99
N ALA A 611 44.12 42.64 -23.85
CA ALA A 611 45.25 41.81 -23.46
C ALA A 611 46.29 42.54 -22.60
N GLY A 612 46.81 41.84 -21.58
CA GLY A 612 48.21 42.00 -21.18
C GLY A 612 48.55 41.96 -19.69
N ARG A 613 48.48 40.79 -19.04
CA ARG A 613 49.45 40.43 -17.97
C ARG A 613 49.43 38.92 -17.69
N ARG A 614 50.61 38.29 -17.61
CA ARG A 614 50.76 36.92 -17.09
C ARG A 614 50.43 36.93 -15.59
N MET A 615 49.31 36.30 -15.20
CA MET A 615 48.90 36.11 -13.81
C MET A 615 49.43 34.78 -13.26
N SER A 616 49.72 34.71 -11.96
CA SER A 616 50.10 33.47 -11.28
C SER A 616 48.87 32.60 -10.97
N ALA A 617 49.06 31.30 -10.72
CA ALA A 617 47.97 30.36 -10.42
C ALA A 617 47.12 30.77 -9.20
N VAL A 618 47.71 31.47 -8.22
CA VAL A 618 47.01 32.00 -7.04
C VAL A 618 46.10 33.16 -7.41
N GLN A 619 46.54 34.04 -8.32
CA GLN A 619 45.73 35.16 -8.80
C GLN A 619 44.61 34.70 -9.73
N ALA A 620 44.83 33.63 -10.50
CA ALA A 620 43.78 33.02 -11.31
C ALA A 620 42.69 32.36 -10.46
N ALA A 621 43.06 31.66 -9.37
CA ALA A 621 42.11 31.08 -8.42
C ALA A 621 41.31 32.16 -7.66
N GLN A 622 41.94 33.28 -7.32
CA GLN A 622 41.29 34.39 -6.65
C GLN A 622 40.30 35.14 -7.56
N VAL A 623 40.66 35.35 -8.84
CA VAL A 623 39.73 35.90 -9.84
C VAL A 623 38.60 34.92 -10.16
N LEU A 624 38.83 33.61 -10.13
CA LEU A 624 37.78 32.59 -10.24
C LEU A 624 36.83 32.63 -9.04
N ALA A 625 37.36 32.74 -7.82
CA ALA A 625 36.54 32.85 -6.61
C ALA A 625 35.73 34.16 -6.58
N GLU A 626 36.34 35.29 -6.96
CA GLU A 626 35.64 36.58 -7.08
C GLU A 626 34.61 36.56 -8.22
N ALA A 627 34.88 35.86 -9.33
CA ALA A 627 33.91 35.67 -10.41
C ALA A 627 32.78 34.72 -10.02
N GLU A 628 33.04 33.66 -9.26
CA GLU A 628 32.03 32.77 -8.69
C GLU A 628 31.17 33.49 -7.64
N GLU A 629 31.77 34.34 -6.82
CA GLU A 629 31.09 35.18 -5.83
C GLU A 629 30.24 36.26 -6.53
N ALA A 630 30.76 36.92 -7.57
CA ALA A 630 29.99 37.85 -8.41
C ALA A 630 28.86 37.15 -9.19
N LEU A 631 29.08 35.93 -9.69
CA LEU A 631 28.05 35.12 -10.35
C LEU A 631 26.98 34.65 -9.34
N ARG A 632 27.38 34.33 -8.11
CA ARG A 632 26.49 34.01 -7.00
C ARG A 632 25.66 35.23 -6.58
N GLU A 633 26.27 36.41 -6.48
CA GLU A 633 25.56 37.68 -6.26
C GLU A 633 24.62 38.04 -7.42
N GLN A 634 25.02 37.75 -8.66
CA GLN A 634 24.18 37.94 -9.84
C GLN A 634 22.98 36.98 -9.84
N ARG A 635 23.18 35.69 -9.51
CA ARG A 635 22.09 34.72 -9.34
C ARG A 635 21.15 35.08 -8.20
N LEU A 636 21.66 35.63 -7.11
CA LEU A 636 20.86 36.15 -5.98
C LEU A 636 20.02 37.36 -6.37
N LYS A 637 20.49 38.21 -7.31
CA LYS A 637 19.71 39.33 -7.88
C LYS A 637 18.65 38.87 -8.89
N GLU A 638 18.81 37.69 -9.49
CA GLU A 638 17.87 37.11 -10.47
C GLU A 638 16.79 36.21 -9.82
N LEU A 639 16.94 35.85 -8.53
CA LEU A 639 16.03 34.94 -7.82
C LEU A 639 14.76 35.66 -7.33
N THR A 640 13.86 36.02 -8.26
CA THR A 640 12.55 36.60 -7.94
C THR A 640 11.48 35.52 -7.78
N LEU A 641 10.36 35.83 -7.09
CA LEU A 641 9.21 34.92 -7.02
C LEU A 641 8.72 34.52 -8.43
N GLY A 642 8.76 35.44 -9.38
CA GLY A 642 8.47 35.18 -10.80
C GLY A 642 9.38 34.12 -11.41
N SER A 643 10.68 34.18 -11.14
CA SER A 643 11.64 33.16 -11.61
C SER A 643 11.36 31.76 -11.03
N VAL A 644 11.00 31.69 -9.74
CA VAL A 644 10.67 30.44 -9.05
C VAL A 644 9.38 29.85 -9.61
N ILE A 645 8.32 30.67 -9.75
CA ILE A 645 7.05 30.22 -10.34
C ILE A 645 7.27 29.75 -11.77
N LYS A 646 8.02 30.50 -12.60
CA LYS A 646 8.31 30.11 -13.99
C LYS A 646 9.05 28.78 -14.10
N ARG A 647 9.91 28.45 -13.14
CA ARG A 647 10.59 27.16 -13.06
C ARG A 647 9.64 26.04 -12.64
N LEU A 648 8.73 26.32 -11.71
CA LEU A 648 7.69 25.37 -11.26
C LEU A 648 6.62 25.11 -12.32
N THR A 649 6.29 26.11 -13.17
CA THR A 649 5.29 26.03 -14.24
C THR A 649 5.92 25.86 -15.63
N LYS A 650 7.11 25.26 -15.71
CA LYS A 650 7.81 25.08 -16.98
C LYS A 650 7.09 24.00 -17.79
N VAL A 651 6.55 24.41 -18.95
CA VAL A 651 6.01 23.49 -19.97
C VAL A 651 7.08 23.25 -21.03
N ASP A 652 7.34 21.99 -21.34
CA ASP A 652 8.24 21.62 -22.42
C ASP A 652 7.68 22.06 -23.79
N ARG A 653 8.54 22.68 -24.60
CA ARG A 653 8.16 23.27 -25.88
C ARG A 653 9.22 22.99 -26.93
N VAL A 654 8.78 22.85 -28.18
CA VAL A 654 9.64 22.65 -29.35
C VAL A 654 9.46 23.83 -30.32
N PRO A 655 10.52 24.53 -30.72
CA PRO A 655 10.40 25.63 -31.68
C PRO A 655 10.07 25.11 -33.08
N ALA A 656 9.38 25.92 -33.87
CA ALA A 656 8.99 25.57 -35.23
C ALA A 656 10.20 25.21 -36.12
N SER A 657 11.39 25.73 -35.84
CA SER A 657 12.62 25.38 -36.56
C SER A 657 12.98 23.90 -36.44
N ASP A 658 12.79 23.31 -35.26
CA ASP A 658 13.21 21.93 -34.99
C ASP A 658 12.18 20.94 -35.53
N ILE A 659 10.90 21.31 -35.50
CA ILE A 659 9.84 20.62 -36.24
C ILE A 659 10.14 20.62 -37.75
N ILE A 660 10.54 21.77 -38.32
CA ILE A 660 10.89 21.86 -39.75
C ILE A 660 12.14 21.00 -40.06
N LYS A 661 13.16 20.99 -39.19
CA LYS A 661 14.35 20.12 -39.34
C LYS A 661 13.94 18.64 -39.37
N MET A 662 13.08 18.23 -38.44
CA MET A 662 12.54 16.87 -38.37
C MET A 662 11.83 16.49 -39.68
N VAL A 663 10.90 17.32 -40.15
CA VAL A 663 10.13 17.08 -41.38
C VAL A 663 11.03 17.03 -42.63
N THR A 664 12.08 17.87 -42.68
CA THR A 664 13.03 17.89 -43.80
C THR A 664 13.85 16.60 -43.87
N LYS A 665 14.17 16.00 -42.72
CA LYS A 665 14.95 14.75 -42.64
C LYS A 665 14.16 13.50 -43.00
N MET A 666 12.84 13.53 -42.94
CA MET A 666 11.98 12.47 -43.46
C MET A 666 11.94 12.39 -45.00
N GLY A 667 12.77 13.17 -45.71
CA GLY A 667 12.82 13.16 -47.17
C GLY A 667 11.66 13.91 -47.84
N ILE A 668 10.88 14.69 -47.08
CA ILE A 668 9.85 15.58 -47.63
C ILE A 668 10.55 16.79 -48.27
N GLN A 669 10.33 17.03 -49.56
CA GLN A 669 10.89 18.19 -50.25
C GLN A 669 10.21 19.48 -49.80
N VAL A 670 10.80 20.13 -48.79
CA VAL A 670 10.32 21.40 -48.26
C VAL A 670 10.71 22.54 -49.21
N THR A 671 9.91 22.79 -50.24
CA THR A 671 10.02 24.01 -51.07
C THR A 671 9.63 25.25 -50.25
N GLY A 672 10.03 26.46 -50.70
CA GLY A 672 9.79 27.71 -49.94
C GLY A 672 8.34 27.93 -49.52
N ILE A 673 7.38 27.55 -50.36
CA ILE A 673 5.94 27.64 -50.09
C ILE A 673 5.50 26.62 -49.03
N ILE A 674 5.98 25.38 -49.11
CA ILE A 674 5.68 24.30 -48.15
C ILE A 674 6.27 24.63 -46.78
N ARG A 675 7.47 25.20 -46.73
CA ARG A 675 8.11 25.67 -45.49
C ARG A 675 7.26 26.73 -44.80
N GLN A 676 6.76 27.69 -45.57
CA GLN A 676 5.94 28.78 -45.06
C GLN A 676 4.60 28.25 -44.52
N GLN A 677 3.94 27.33 -45.24
CA GLN A 677 2.70 26.70 -44.77
C GLN A 677 2.89 25.91 -43.47
N LEU A 678 3.98 25.14 -43.34
CA LEU A 678 4.29 24.41 -42.11
C LEU A 678 4.57 25.38 -40.96
N PHE A 679 5.35 26.43 -41.20
CA PHE A 679 5.65 27.43 -40.19
C PHE A 679 4.40 28.16 -39.70
N GLU A 680 3.52 28.59 -40.62
CA GLU A 680 2.23 29.22 -40.27
C GLU A 680 1.33 28.26 -39.46
N ARG A 681 1.30 26.96 -39.81
CA ARG A 681 0.56 25.96 -39.04
C ARG A 681 1.17 25.72 -37.65
N CYS A 682 2.50 25.71 -37.54
CA CYS A 682 3.16 25.61 -36.25
C CYS A 682 2.81 26.79 -35.33
N LEU A 683 2.72 28.01 -35.88
CA LEU A 683 2.30 29.18 -35.12
C LEU A 683 0.82 29.12 -34.72
N ASN A 684 -0.05 28.61 -35.60
CA ASN A 684 -1.49 28.52 -35.33
C ASN A 684 -1.85 27.50 -34.24
N TYR A 685 -1.13 26.38 -34.16
CA TYR A 685 -1.37 25.35 -33.13
C TYR A 685 -0.62 25.62 -31.82
N SER A 686 0.29 26.60 -31.79
CA SER A 686 0.94 27.05 -30.56
C SER A 686 0.05 28.05 -29.81
N ASP A 687 -0.10 27.84 -28.50
CA ASP A 687 -0.70 28.82 -27.57
C ASP A 687 0.21 30.05 -27.35
N LYS A 688 1.52 29.89 -27.52
CA LYS A 688 2.54 30.93 -27.35
C LYS A 688 3.51 30.91 -28.53
N PRO A 689 3.17 31.57 -29.64
CA PRO A 689 3.91 31.48 -30.90
C PRO A 689 5.38 31.91 -30.79
N ASP A 690 5.69 32.75 -29.79
CA ASP A 690 7.03 33.25 -29.45
C ASP A 690 7.90 32.24 -28.69
N GLN A 691 7.29 31.25 -28.03
CA GLN A 691 7.99 30.28 -27.15
C GLN A 691 8.04 28.86 -27.73
N GLY A 692 7.39 28.64 -28.87
CA GLY A 692 7.31 27.32 -29.52
C GLY A 692 6.05 26.55 -29.14
N MET A 693 5.99 25.31 -29.62
CA MET A 693 4.82 24.45 -29.58
C MET A 693 4.88 23.49 -28.39
N ASP A 694 3.78 23.41 -27.64
CA ASP A 694 3.57 22.42 -26.59
C ASP A 694 3.10 21.08 -27.18
N PHE A 695 3.01 20.04 -26.35
CA PHE A 695 2.64 18.71 -26.84
C PHE A 695 1.23 18.67 -27.46
N ALA A 696 0.26 19.41 -26.89
CA ALA A 696 -1.08 19.54 -27.45
C ALA A 696 -1.08 20.10 -28.88
N GLY A 697 -0.35 21.20 -29.11
CA GLY A 697 -0.19 21.78 -30.45
C GLY A 697 0.56 20.85 -31.41
N PHE A 698 1.52 20.07 -30.89
CA PHE A 698 2.26 19.07 -31.67
C PHE A 698 1.35 17.95 -32.17
N LEU A 699 0.46 17.42 -31.32
CA LEU A 699 -0.52 16.41 -31.72
C LEU A 699 -1.48 16.93 -32.80
N GLN A 700 -2.01 18.15 -32.64
CA GLN A 700 -2.87 18.76 -33.64
C GLN A 700 -2.14 18.97 -34.97
N LEU A 701 -0.86 19.35 -34.93
CA LEU A 701 -0.02 19.45 -36.11
C LEU A 701 0.16 18.09 -36.79
N MET A 702 0.46 17.04 -36.04
CA MET A 702 0.63 15.68 -36.58
C MET A 702 -0.67 15.16 -37.23
N GLN A 703 -1.82 15.37 -36.58
CA GLN A 703 -3.13 15.03 -37.14
C GLN A 703 -3.38 15.75 -38.47
N TRP A 704 -3.05 17.05 -38.54
CA TRP A 704 -3.16 17.81 -39.78
C TRP A 704 -2.20 17.29 -40.86
N MET A 705 -0.95 17.02 -40.52
CA MET A 705 0.06 16.51 -41.46
C MET A 705 -0.34 15.16 -42.06
N VAL A 706 -0.80 14.22 -41.23
CA VAL A 706 -1.27 12.89 -41.66
C VAL A 706 -2.59 13.01 -42.44
N GLY A 707 -3.55 13.79 -41.92
CA GLY A 707 -4.87 13.94 -42.52
C GLY A 707 -4.87 14.64 -43.89
N THR A 708 -3.95 15.58 -44.11
CA THR A 708 -3.81 16.30 -45.39
C THR A 708 -2.79 15.68 -46.33
N ASN A 709 -2.13 14.58 -45.92
CA ASN A 709 -0.98 14.01 -46.62
C ASN A 709 0.06 15.09 -46.95
N PHE A 710 0.40 15.92 -45.97
CA PHE A 710 1.25 17.09 -46.14
C PHE A 710 2.60 16.72 -46.78
N GLY A 711 2.98 17.40 -47.86
CA GLY A 711 4.24 17.11 -48.56
C GLY A 711 4.35 15.69 -49.14
N ASN A 712 3.21 15.00 -49.34
CA ASN A 712 3.14 13.56 -49.64
C ASN A 712 3.82 12.67 -48.58
N ILE A 713 3.70 13.03 -47.29
CA ILE A 713 4.27 12.31 -46.15
C ILE A 713 3.94 10.80 -46.19
N LEU A 714 2.74 10.42 -46.63
CA LEU A 714 2.36 9.02 -46.76
C LEU A 714 3.20 8.28 -47.80
N SER A 715 3.55 8.95 -48.92
CA SER A 715 4.42 8.38 -49.95
C SER A 715 5.90 8.39 -49.59
N ALA A 716 6.33 9.36 -48.78
CA ALA A 716 7.68 9.42 -48.23
C ALA A 716 7.88 8.25 -47.26
N ALA A 717 6.91 8.05 -46.36
CA ALA A 717 6.90 6.95 -45.41
C ALA A 717 6.86 5.56 -46.10
N GLU A 718 6.05 5.39 -47.15
CA GLU A 718 6.04 4.16 -47.96
C GLU A 718 7.38 3.88 -48.69
N LYS A 719 8.13 4.92 -49.08
CA LYS A 719 9.45 4.76 -49.71
C LYS A 719 10.51 4.30 -48.71
N THR A 720 10.47 4.81 -47.48
CA THR A 720 11.37 4.40 -46.40
C THR A 720 11.17 2.93 -46.06
N VAL A 721 9.91 2.47 -45.95
CA VAL A 721 9.59 1.04 -45.76
C VAL A 721 10.08 0.17 -46.91
N LYS A 722 9.95 0.63 -48.17
CA LYS A 722 10.47 -0.11 -49.31
C LYS A 722 12.01 -0.18 -49.33
N SER A 723 12.70 0.83 -48.81
CA SER A 723 14.16 0.79 -48.67
C SER A 723 14.64 -0.07 -47.49
N GLU A 724 13.86 -0.20 -46.42
CA GLU A 724 14.17 -1.05 -45.26
C GLU A 724 13.75 -2.51 -45.45
N GLY A 725 12.63 -2.77 -46.13
CA GLY A 725 12.20 -4.12 -46.53
C GLY A 725 13.13 -4.79 -47.56
N LEU A 726 14.12 -4.06 -48.09
CA LEU A 726 15.24 -4.59 -48.87
C LEU A 726 16.41 -5.07 -47.99
N ARG A 727 16.31 -4.99 -46.66
CA ARG A 727 17.37 -5.40 -45.71
C ARG A 727 16.96 -6.50 -44.70
N SER A 728 15.72 -6.96 -44.66
CA SER A 728 15.32 -8.12 -43.85
C SER A 728 14.73 -9.24 -44.71
N ASP A 729 15.54 -10.27 -44.87
CA ASP A 729 15.31 -11.68 -45.24
C ASP A 729 14.11 -12.06 -46.13
N GLY A 730 14.49 -12.68 -47.24
CA GLY A 730 13.58 -13.30 -48.18
C GLY A 730 12.96 -14.58 -47.62
N THR A 731 11.62 -14.60 -47.57
CA THR A 731 10.84 -15.82 -47.73
C THR A 731 9.51 -15.51 -48.43
N SER A 732 9.48 -15.93 -49.69
CA SER A 732 8.33 -16.23 -50.58
C SER A 732 6.91 -16.19 -49.99
N ALA A 733 6.02 -15.42 -50.65
CA ALA A 733 4.63 -15.84 -50.90
C ALA A 733 4.04 -15.21 -52.18
N ALA A 734 3.80 -16.09 -53.16
CA ALA A 734 2.91 -16.10 -54.32
C ALA A 734 2.21 -14.81 -54.81
N ALA A 735 2.47 -14.51 -56.09
CA ALA A 735 1.68 -13.61 -56.93
C ALA A 735 0.39 -14.29 -57.45
N VAL A 736 -0.71 -13.53 -57.50
CA VAL A 736 -1.91 -13.81 -58.31
C VAL A 736 -2.27 -12.53 -59.10
N PRO A 737 -2.52 -12.57 -60.42
CA PRO A 737 -2.82 -11.37 -61.20
C PRO A 737 -4.33 -11.17 -61.48
N GLY A 738 -4.80 -9.92 -61.50
CA GLY A 738 -6.09 -9.49 -62.04
C GLY A 738 -6.38 -8.00 -61.80
N PRO A 739 -7.34 -7.38 -62.54
CA PRO A 739 -7.09 -6.52 -63.70
C PRO A 739 -7.23 -4.99 -63.41
N PRO A 740 -6.94 -4.09 -64.38
CA PRO A 740 -6.73 -2.68 -64.11
C PRO A 740 -8.01 -1.84 -64.15
N SER A 741 -7.93 -0.69 -63.48
CA SER A 741 -8.77 0.50 -63.64
C SER A 741 -10.22 0.43 -63.13
N GLY A 742 -10.51 1.28 -62.15
CA GLY A 742 -11.87 1.54 -61.69
C GLY A 742 -11.87 2.37 -60.42
N LYS A 743 -12.00 3.69 -60.60
CA LYS A 743 -12.32 4.73 -59.60
C LYS A 743 -12.81 4.18 -58.24
N PHE A 744 -11.93 4.16 -57.25
CA PHE A 744 -12.31 4.10 -55.83
C PHE A 744 -11.85 5.39 -55.15
N GLY A 745 -12.68 6.42 -55.28
CA GLY A 745 -12.85 7.34 -54.17
C GLY A 745 -13.79 6.64 -53.20
N HIS A 746 -13.28 6.13 -52.09
CA HIS A 746 -14.03 5.97 -50.84
C HIS A 746 -13.12 5.50 -49.71
N MET A 747 -13.28 6.13 -48.55
CA MET A 747 -13.04 5.59 -47.20
C MET A 747 -11.85 4.63 -47.08
N MET A 748 -10.67 5.18 -46.77
CA MET A 748 -9.63 4.41 -46.08
C MET A 748 -10.25 3.80 -44.83
N SER A 749 -10.25 2.47 -44.71
CA SER A 749 -10.68 1.81 -43.47
C SER A 749 -9.71 2.21 -42.35
N ALA A 750 -10.20 2.28 -41.11
CA ALA A 750 -9.41 2.67 -39.94
C ALA A 750 -8.09 1.87 -39.81
N ASN A 751 -8.09 0.59 -40.23
CA ASN A 751 -6.92 -0.28 -40.23
C ASN A 751 -5.79 0.12 -41.20
N VAL A 752 -6.10 0.77 -42.33
CA VAL A 752 -5.06 1.22 -43.28
C VAL A 752 -4.46 2.55 -42.83
N ARG A 753 -5.27 3.43 -42.22
CA ARG A 753 -4.80 4.69 -41.62
C ARG A 753 -3.89 4.45 -40.41
N SER A 754 -4.22 3.50 -39.54
CA SER A 754 -3.39 3.11 -38.39
C SER A 754 -2.01 2.58 -38.84
N ARG A 755 -1.96 1.64 -39.80
CA ARG A 755 -0.68 1.14 -40.34
C ARG A 755 0.17 2.23 -41.02
N LEU A 756 -0.47 3.20 -41.69
CA LEU A 756 0.23 4.33 -42.31
C LEU A 756 0.74 5.34 -41.26
N ALA A 757 0.00 5.56 -40.18
CA ALA A 757 0.42 6.42 -39.07
C ALA A 757 1.61 5.79 -38.30
N GLU A 758 1.58 4.48 -38.01
CA GLU A 758 2.72 3.73 -37.47
C GLU A 758 3.97 3.83 -38.36
N THR A 759 3.78 3.75 -39.68
CA THR A 759 4.87 3.87 -40.66
C THR A 759 5.48 5.28 -40.70
N VAL A 760 4.62 6.29 -40.65
CA VAL A 760 5.02 7.71 -40.58
C VAL A 760 5.75 8.00 -39.26
N LEU A 761 5.29 7.43 -38.15
CA LEU A 761 5.93 7.48 -36.83
C LEU A 761 7.34 6.86 -36.84
N GLY A 762 7.51 5.68 -37.44
CA GLY A 762 8.84 5.07 -37.63
C GLY A 762 9.80 5.99 -38.37
N CYS A 763 9.34 6.60 -39.47
CA CYS A 763 10.15 7.57 -40.23
C CYS A 763 10.52 8.83 -39.43
N PHE A 764 9.65 9.28 -38.50
CA PHE A 764 9.96 10.39 -37.60
C PHE A 764 11.08 10.02 -36.62
N PHE A 765 11.07 8.80 -36.07
CA PHE A 765 12.12 8.31 -35.16
C PHE A 765 13.46 8.12 -35.87
N ASP A 766 13.48 7.52 -37.05
CA ASP A 766 14.73 7.28 -37.80
C ASP A 766 15.38 8.61 -38.24
N ALA A 767 14.57 9.60 -38.65
CA ALA A 767 15.04 10.96 -38.93
C ALA A 767 15.68 11.65 -37.71
N LEU A 768 15.22 11.31 -36.49
CA LEU A 768 15.75 11.82 -35.24
C LEU A 768 17.05 11.11 -34.83
N CYS A 769 17.18 9.80 -35.09
CA CYS A 769 18.45 9.06 -34.93
C CYS A 769 19.55 9.58 -35.88
N GLU A 770 19.21 9.98 -37.10
CA GLU A 770 20.17 10.62 -38.02
C GLU A 770 20.57 12.04 -37.59
N CYS A 771 19.75 12.75 -36.79
CA CYS A 771 20.14 14.02 -36.15
C CYS A 771 21.25 13.87 -35.13
N THR A 772 21.19 12.84 -34.29
CA THR A 772 22.13 12.66 -33.18
C THR A 772 23.49 12.15 -33.64
N ALA A 773 23.53 11.34 -34.70
CA ALA A 773 24.76 10.89 -35.33
C ALA A 773 25.58 12.02 -35.99
N GLY A 774 24.92 13.10 -36.44
CA GLY A 774 25.59 14.25 -37.07
C GLY A 774 26.28 15.21 -36.09
N ASN A 775 25.82 15.29 -34.84
CA ASN A 775 26.36 16.21 -33.82
C ASN A 775 27.50 15.61 -32.97
N THR A 776 27.92 14.36 -33.21
CA THR A 776 29.00 13.69 -32.46
C THR A 776 30.36 13.68 -33.19
N LEU A 777 30.52 14.40 -34.30
CA LEU A 777 31.81 14.61 -34.94
C LEU A 777 32.48 15.92 -34.46
N ALA A 778 32.78 15.99 -33.16
CA ALA A 778 33.86 16.85 -32.69
C ALA A 778 35.18 16.06 -32.89
N GLU A 779 36.11 16.63 -33.66
CA GLU A 779 37.41 16.02 -33.95
C GLU A 779 38.12 15.54 -32.67
N PRO A 780 38.71 14.34 -32.65
CA PRO A 780 39.56 13.94 -31.54
C PRO A 780 40.82 14.80 -31.56
N ALA A 781 41.02 15.59 -30.51
CA ALA A 781 42.29 16.25 -30.24
C ALA A 781 43.41 15.19 -30.21
N LYS A 782 44.41 15.37 -31.08
CA LYS A 782 45.63 14.56 -31.09
C LYS A 782 46.36 14.73 -29.76
N VAL A 783 46.23 13.74 -28.88
CA VAL A 783 47.16 13.52 -27.77
C VAL A 783 47.99 12.29 -28.11
N SER A 784 49.28 12.52 -28.33
CA SER A 784 50.28 11.47 -28.47
C SER A 784 50.68 10.94 -27.10
N GLY A 785 50.52 9.63 -26.86
CA GLY A 785 51.30 8.90 -25.85
C GLY A 785 50.52 7.99 -24.90
N SER A 786 50.51 6.68 -25.24
CA SER A 786 50.48 5.47 -24.39
C SER A 786 49.64 5.47 -23.10
N GLY A 787 48.67 4.59 -22.88
CA GLY A 787 48.15 3.45 -23.64
C GLY A 787 47.07 2.73 -22.84
N GLY A 788 46.24 1.94 -23.53
CA GLY A 788 45.39 0.90 -22.94
C GLY A 788 43.90 1.21 -22.74
N THR A 789 43.11 1.24 -23.82
CA THR A 789 41.64 0.99 -23.86
C THR A 789 41.32 0.43 -25.26
N GLY A 790 40.50 -0.60 -25.49
CA GLY A 790 39.20 -0.90 -24.91
C GLY A 790 38.11 -0.43 -25.87
N THR A 791 37.95 -1.07 -27.03
CA THR A 791 36.88 -0.76 -28.00
C THR A 791 35.54 -1.29 -27.49
N VAL A 792 34.83 -0.46 -26.71
CA VAL A 792 33.41 -0.65 -26.40
C VAL A 792 32.72 0.70 -26.53
N GLN A 793 32.00 0.89 -27.62
CA GLN A 793 30.82 1.75 -27.77
C GLN A 793 30.34 1.63 -29.23
N VAL A 794 29.04 1.79 -29.48
CA VAL A 794 28.26 1.56 -30.72
C VAL A 794 27.44 0.25 -30.75
N ARG A 795 27.75 -0.80 -29.97
CA ARG A 795 26.89 -2.02 -29.92
C ARG A 795 25.77 -2.03 -28.87
N GLU A 796 25.72 -1.06 -27.95
CA GLU A 796 24.75 -1.03 -26.84
C GLU A 796 23.38 -0.44 -27.23
N PHE A 797 23.32 0.54 -28.14
CA PHE A 797 22.04 1.17 -28.49
C PHE A 797 21.14 0.31 -29.38
N HIS A 798 21.71 -0.56 -30.22
CA HIS A 798 20.91 -1.52 -30.99
C HIS A 798 20.36 -2.67 -30.15
N LYS A 799 20.98 -2.97 -28.99
CA LYS A 799 20.54 -4.02 -28.07
C LYS A 799 19.30 -3.61 -27.27
N LEU A 800 19.14 -2.33 -26.97
CA LEU A 800 17.95 -1.78 -26.29
C LEU A 800 16.67 -1.83 -27.15
N ARG A 801 16.79 -1.76 -28.47
CA ARG A 801 15.65 -1.90 -29.41
C ARG A 801 15.20 -3.36 -29.61
N LEU A 802 16.09 -4.32 -29.39
CA LEU A 802 15.76 -5.76 -29.47
C LEU A 802 15.23 -6.31 -28.14
N LEU A 803 15.77 -5.87 -27.00
CA LEU A 803 15.32 -6.31 -25.68
C LEU A 803 13.91 -5.79 -25.30
N SER A 804 13.46 -4.66 -25.86
CA SER A 804 12.10 -4.17 -25.62
C SER A 804 11.02 -4.89 -26.45
N MET A 805 11.40 -5.60 -27.53
CA MET A 805 10.45 -6.33 -28.37
C MET A 805 10.27 -7.80 -27.95
N GLU A 806 11.25 -8.41 -27.26
CA GLU A 806 11.13 -9.78 -26.75
C GLU A 806 10.37 -9.87 -25.41
N ALA A 807 10.21 -8.76 -24.67
CA ALA A 807 9.47 -8.74 -23.40
C ALA A 807 7.93 -8.56 -23.55
N VAL A 808 7.40 -8.43 -24.77
CA VAL A 808 5.96 -8.26 -25.04
C VAL A 808 5.31 -9.52 -25.62
N ASN A 809 6.07 -10.60 -25.80
CA ASN A 809 5.58 -11.90 -26.29
C ASN A 809 5.95 -13.08 -25.36
N ALA A 810 6.11 -12.83 -24.05
CA ALA A 810 6.18 -13.85 -23.01
C ALA A 810 5.10 -13.59 -21.95
#